data_AF-A0A938FSX7-F1
#
_entry.id   AF-A0A938FSX7-F1
#
_cell.length_a   1.000
_cell.length_b   1.000
_cell.length_c   1.000
_cell.angle_alpha   90.00
_cell.angle_beta   90.00
_cell.angle_gamma   90.00
#
_symmetry.space_group_name_H-M   'P 1'
#
loop_
_entity.id
_entity.type
_entity.pdbx_description
1 polymer ?
#
loop_
_entity_poly.entity_id
_entity_poly.type
_entity_poly.pdbx_seq_one_letter_code
_entity_poly.pdbx_strand_id
1 'polypeptide(L)'
;MKHAIVIAIDGPSGSGKSSTSRALASLGGFDYLDTGALYRAATIALEGKSDLSATEISKTLSEAEIDYSADPKSPVITLSGRDVSKEIRTKDVTDSVSRISAVAEVRSFLFQLQRKIIEKSTKGIVVEGRDIGTVVASDADLKIFLSADLAARSKRRKSELADLNLLEIDQEISKELEQRDNMDSSRKISPLRQADDAVVVDSTLLSLDETVEYIWNILRQRGLIGIPTVVILGRPNVGKSTLVNRILGSKSAIIEDSPGVTRDRVRYETEWNGKRFCIVDTGGWLPSGEGIEIKIADAATASIYDADLILLVVDAKVGIQSDDLALVDLLRKSNRRVLLIGNKVDSERDELNAHSLWNLGLGEPIFVSAAHGRGSGDLLDEVVKLLPEFGGAYVSDFARRIAIVGKPNVGKSSLLNAFAGETRALVDDAEGTTRDPIDEVVEIDGKSWCFIDTAGIRRRSHQADGIDYFATLRAERAIDNSECVIIVIDASLTMTEQDLRIISLAEDSGKALLVCMNKWDIVDQERRLQLDREMDRNLDQVGWAERINVSAKTGWHRDRLIPAVERALQGWETRIPTAKLNAFLGEIVGANPPPVRSGKQPKILFATQAGIAPPTFIIFASDFIEPPYRRFIEARLREDFGFAGTPLRISVRLRK
;
A
#
# COMPACT_ATOMS: atom_id res chain seq x y z
N MET A 1 -16.57 0.59 10.51
CA MET A 1 -15.54 -0.09 11.34
C MET A 1 -14.42 -0.50 10.39
N LYS A 2 -13.15 -0.14 10.68
CA LYS A 2 -12.00 -0.51 9.83
C LYS A 2 -11.90 -2.03 9.73
N HIS A 3 -11.76 -2.55 8.51
CA HIS A 3 -11.42 -3.95 8.29
C HIS A 3 -10.05 -4.22 8.92
N ALA A 4 -9.97 -5.15 9.88
CA ALA A 4 -8.70 -5.55 10.47
C ALA A 4 -7.92 -6.38 9.45
N ILE A 5 -6.65 -6.06 9.23
CA ILE A 5 -5.83 -6.75 8.22
C ILE A 5 -5.64 -8.22 8.61
N VAL A 6 -5.98 -9.16 7.73
CA VAL A 6 -5.79 -10.59 7.97
C VAL A 6 -4.63 -11.11 7.13
N ILE A 7 -3.60 -11.64 7.80
CA ILE A 7 -2.43 -12.24 7.16
C ILE A 7 -2.43 -13.74 7.44
N ALA A 8 -2.63 -14.54 6.40
CA ALA A 8 -2.57 -16.00 6.48
C ALA A 8 -1.17 -16.51 6.13
N ILE A 9 -0.55 -17.30 7.01
CA ILE A 9 0.77 -17.90 6.78
C ILE A 9 0.66 -19.43 6.87
N ASP A 10 0.73 -20.08 5.71
CA ASP A 10 0.72 -21.54 5.57
C ASP A 10 2.11 -22.09 5.20
N GLY A 11 2.31 -23.40 5.37
CA GLY A 11 3.54 -24.08 4.97
C GLY A 11 3.89 -25.32 5.80
N PRO A 12 4.92 -26.08 5.40
CA PRO A 12 5.30 -27.34 6.04
C PRO A 12 5.94 -27.15 7.43
N SER A 13 6.07 -28.24 8.20
CA SER A 13 6.66 -28.16 9.55
C SER A 13 8.13 -27.71 9.48
N GLY A 14 8.56 -26.86 10.42
CA GLY A 14 9.94 -26.36 10.49
C GLY A 14 10.31 -25.26 9.49
N SER A 15 9.38 -24.79 8.64
CA SER A 15 9.67 -23.71 7.67
C SER A 15 9.86 -22.32 8.29
N GLY A 16 9.67 -22.18 9.61
CA GLY A 16 9.79 -20.91 10.32
C GLY A 16 8.49 -20.11 10.44
N LYS A 17 7.33 -20.73 10.24
CA LYS A 17 6.02 -20.05 10.29
C LYS A 17 5.76 -19.40 11.64
N SER A 18 5.95 -20.11 12.74
CA SER A 18 5.58 -19.60 14.07
C SER A 18 6.44 -18.41 14.49
N SER A 19 7.75 -18.50 14.25
CA SER A 19 8.67 -17.38 14.52
C SER A 19 8.38 -16.19 13.61
N THR A 20 8.21 -16.42 12.30
CA THR A 20 7.90 -15.35 11.32
C THR A 20 6.58 -14.68 11.63
N SER A 21 5.52 -15.46 11.89
CA SER A 21 4.17 -14.95 12.17
C SER A 21 4.14 -14.13 13.46
N ARG A 22 4.81 -14.60 14.50
CA ARG A 22 4.91 -13.88 15.78
C ARG A 22 5.71 -12.59 15.65
N ALA A 23 6.83 -12.64 14.94
CA ALA A 23 7.65 -11.46 14.69
C ALA A 23 6.90 -10.44 13.83
N LEU A 24 6.19 -10.88 12.79
CA LEU A 24 5.35 -10.04 11.94
C LEU A 24 4.19 -9.41 12.73
N ALA A 25 3.53 -10.19 13.58
CA ALA A 25 2.45 -9.68 14.42
C ALA A 25 2.96 -8.68 15.46
N SER A 26 4.11 -8.97 16.08
CA SER A 26 4.77 -8.06 17.03
C SER A 26 5.19 -6.77 16.35
N LEU A 27 5.79 -6.88 15.15
CA LEU A 27 6.21 -5.74 14.35
C LEU A 27 5.01 -4.90 13.95
N GLY A 28 3.87 -5.52 13.61
CA GLY A 28 2.63 -4.87 13.16
C GLY A 28 1.73 -4.30 14.26
N GLY A 29 2.00 -4.63 15.53
CA GLY A 29 1.03 -4.46 16.61
C GLY A 29 -0.28 -5.21 16.34
N PHE A 30 -0.21 -6.34 15.63
CA PHE A 30 -1.31 -7.22 15.26
C PHE A 30 -1.48 -8.33 16.30
N ASP A 31 -2.68 -8.90 16.31
CA ASP A 31 -2.97 -10.14 17.02
C ASP A 31 -2.24 -11.32 16.33
N TYR A 32 -1.98 -12.39 17.06
CA TYR A 32 -1.30 -13.58 16.55
C TYR A 32 -2.03 -14.86 16.94
N LEU A 33 -2.38 -15.69 15.95
CA LEU A 33 -3.06 -16.96 16.14
C LEU A 33 -2.22 -18.16 15.66
N ASP A 34 -1.71 -18.95 16.61
CA ASP A 34 -1.18 -20.30 16.37
C ASP A 34 -2.33 -21.31 16.33
N THR A 35 -2.81 -21.65 15.12
CA THR A 35 -3.88 -22.64 14.99
C THR A 35 -3.45 -24.03 15.44
N GLY A 36 -2.16 -24.35 15.37
CA GLY A 36 -1.61 -25.61 15.88
C GLY A 36 -1.77 -25.75 17.39
N ALA A 37 -1.71 -24.65 18.15
CA ALA A 37 -2.00 -24.67 19.59
C ALA A 37 -3.43 -25.09 19.88
N LEU A 38 -4.40 -24.60 19.10
CA LEU A 38 -5.82 -24.98 19.25
C LEU A 38 -6.04 -26.47 18.99
N TYR A 39 -5.43 -27.03 17.95
CA TYR A 39 -5.48 -28.48 17.67
C TYR A 39 -4.85 -29.31 18.80
N ARG A 40 -3.77 -28.82 19.42
CA ARG A 40 -3.12 -29.49 20.57
C ARG A 40 -3.97 -29.40 21.84
N ALA A 41 -4.62 -28.27 22.10
CA ALA A 41 -5.57 -28.15 23.21
C ALA A 41 -6.80 -29.05 23.02
N ALA A 42 -7.33 -29.15 21.80
CA ALA A 42 -8.37 -30.10 21.46
C ALA A 42 -7.91 -31.56 21.66
N THR A 43 -6.63 -31.85 21.42
CA THR A 43 -6.03 -33.18 21.67
C THR A 43 -6.05 -33.52 23.16
N ILE A 44 -5.69 -32.58 24.04
CA ILE A 44 -5.78 -32.74 25.51
C ILE A 44 -7.24 -32.94 25.94
N ALA A 45 -8.17 -32.12 25.43
CA ALA A 45 -9.59 -32.22 25.78
C ALA A 45 -10.23 -33.58 25.41
N LEU A 46 -9.69 -34.24 24.38
CA LEU A 46 -10.12 -35.55 23.88
C LEU A 46 -9.24 -36.70 24.38
N GLU A 47 -8.22 -36.42 25.18
CA GLU A 47 -7.26 -37.43 25.66
C GLU A 47 -7.96 -38.50 26.52
N GLY A 48 -7.57 -39.76 26.33
CA GLY A 48 -8.16 -40.90 27.04
C GLY A 48 -9.58 -41.29 26.59
N LYS A 49 -10.19 -40.59 25.62
CA LYS A 49 -11.52 -40.90 25.07
C LYS A 49 -11.36 -41.54 23.69
N SER A 50 -11.76 -42.80 23.55
CA SER A 50 -11.74 -43.56 22.29
C SER A 50 -13.16 -43.81 21.78
N ASP A 51 -13.31 -43.95 20.46
CA ASP A 51 -14.57 -44.26 19.77
C ASP A 51 -15.75 -43.30 20.03
N LEU A 52 -15.45 -42.01 20.20
CA LEU A 52 -16.47 -40.98 20.33
C LEU A 52 -17.23 -40.78 19.00
N SER A 53 -18.55 -40.71 19.09
CA SER A 53 -19.40 -40.23 18.00
C SER A 53 -19.15 -38.75 17.71
N ALA A 54 -19.52 -38.30 16.50
CA ALA A 54 -19.45 -36.90 16.09
C ALA A 54 -20.07 -35.93 17.13
N THR A 55 -21.22 -36.29 17.67
CA THR A 55 -21.94 -35.52 18.70
C THR A 55 -21.19 -35.44 20.03
N GLU A 56 -20.51 -36.51 20.44
CA GLU A 56 -19.75 -36.53 21.69
C GLU A 56 -18.46 -35.73 21.59
N ILE A 57 -17.83 -35.71 20.41
CA ILE A 57 -16.67 -34.86 20.12
C ILE A 57 -17.05 -33.40 20.24
N SER A 58 -18.10 -32.95 19.54
CA SER A 58 -18.53 -31.56 19.60
C SER A 58 -18.92 -31.14 21.02
N LYS A 59 -19.64 -31.99 21.76
CA LYS A 59 -20.01 -31.74 23.16
C LYS A 59 -18.78 -31.60 24.05
N THR A 60 -17.83 -32.53 23.96
CA THR A 60 -16.59 -32.51 24.74
C THR A 60 -15.78 -31.23 24.47
N LEU A 61 -15.63 -30.84 23.20
CA LEU A 61 -14.87 -29.63 22.84
C LEU A 61 -15.57 -28.35 23.31
N SER A 62 -16.90 -28.35 23.34
CA SER A 62 -17.68 -27.22 23.85
C SER A 62 -17.54 -27.08 25.37
N GLU A 63 -17.60 -28.20 26.11
CA GLU A 63 -17.39 -28.24 27.57
C GLU A 63 -15.96 -27.91 27.99
N ALA A 64 -14.98 -28.19 27.11
CA ALA A 64 -13.58 -27.88 27.37
C ALA A 64 -13.25 -26.38 27.30
N GLU A 65 -14.16 -25.54 26.80
CA GLU A 65 -14.04 -24.07 26.75
C GLU A 65 -12.63 -23.61 26.32
N ILE A 66 -12.22 -23.98 25.10
CA ILE A 66 -10.90 -23.61 24.57
C ILE A 66 -10.87 -22.10 24.33
N ASP A 67 -10.01 -21.38 25.05
CA ASP A 67 -9.78 -19.95 24.86
C ASP A 67 -8.32 -19.65 24.55
N TYR A 68 -8.08 -18.59 23.78
CA TYR A 68 -6.76 -18.25 23.26
C TYR A 68 -6.54 -16.74 23.30
N SER A 69 -5.50 -16.33 24.02
CA SER A 69 -4.98 -14.96 24.02
C SER A 69 -4.13 -14.74 22.78
N ALA A 70 -4.56 -13.79 21.94
CA ALA A 70 -3.89 -13.47 20.68
C ALA A 70 -2.73 -12.47 20.83
N ASP A 71 -2.23 -12.21 22.04
CA ASP A 71 -1.05 -11.39 22.26
C ASP A 71 0.20 -12.08 21.68
N PRO A 72 0.88 -11.50 20.66
CA PRO A 72 2.07 -12.10 20.07
C PRO A 72 3.25 -12.22 21.05
N LYS A 73 3.32 -11.39 22.09
CA LYS A 73 4.42 -11.43 23.08
C LYS A 73 4.26 -12.61 24.05
N SER A 74 3.02 -12.97 24.37
CA SER A 74 2.72 -14.05 25.30
C SER A 74 1.38 -14.72 24.96
N PRO A 75 1.33 -15.55 23.90
CA PRO A 75 0.13 -16.28 23.57
C PRO A 75 -0.15 -17.33 24.65
N VAL A 76 -1.35 -17.25 25.24
CA VAL A 76 -1.80 -18.15 26.30
C VAL A 76 -3.00 -18.92 25.79
N ILE A 77 -3.01 -20.24 26.00
CA ILE A 77 -4.16 -21.09 25.71
C ILE A 77 -4.69 -21.70 27.00
N THR A 78 -6.01 -21.64 27.18
CA THR A 78 -6.67 -22.20 28.36
C THR A 78 -7.73 -23.23 27.96
N LEU A 79 -7.93 -24.21 28.85
CA LEU A 79 -9.03 -25.17 28.81
C LEU A 79 -9.84 -25.02 30.10
N SER A 80 -11.11 -24.64 30.00
CA SER A 80 -11.98 -24.36 31.14
C SER A 80 -11.31 -23.43 32.19
N GLY A 81 -10.60 -22.41 31.70
CA GLY A 81 -9.86 -21.45 32.52
C GLY A 81 -8.49 -21.90 33.06
N ARG A 82 -8.08 -23.15 32.85
CA ARG A 82 -6.72 -23.65 33.20
C ARG A 82 -5.75 -23.36 32.06
N ASP A 83 -4.63 -22.70 32.33
CA ASP A 83 -3.54 -22.51 31.36
C ASP A 83 -2.87 -23.86 31.04
N VAL A 84 -2.94 -24.24 29.76
CA VAL A 84 -2.34 -25.47 29.22
C VAL A 84 -1.20 -25.19 28.24
N SER A 85 -0.70 -23.95 28.16
CA SER A 85 0.30 -23.51 27.18
C SER A 85 1.59 -24.32 27.21
N LYS A 86 1.98 -24.86 28.38
CA LYS A 86 3.13 -25.78 28.50
C LYS A 86 2.76 -27.22 28.16
N GLU A 87 1.58 -27.65 28.58
CA GLU A 87 1.09 -29.02 28.42
C GLU A 87 0.82 -29.36 26.95
N ILE A 88 0.34 -28.40 26.14
CA ILE A 88 0.17 -28.60 24.70
C ILE A 88 1.47 -28.88 23.96
N ARG A 89 2.64 -28.71 24.58
CA ARG A 89 3.97 -28.94 23.96
C ARG A 89 4.62 -30.25 24.40
N THR A 90 3.93 -31.08 25.20
CA THR A 90 4.46 -32.39 25.60
C THR A 90 4.57 -33.34 24.41
N LYS A 91 5.40 -34.38 24.58
CA LYS A 91 5.61 -35.41 23.54
C LYS A 91 4.31 -36.16 23.23
N ASP A 92 3.57 -36.56 24.26
CA ASP A 92 2.33 -37.33 24.12
C ASP A 92 1.28 -36.60 23.26
N VAL A 93 1.12 -35.28 23.48
CA VAL A 93 0.25 -34.42 22.68
C VAL A 93 0.78 -34.27 21.25
N THR A 94 2.09 -34.09 21.09
CA THR A 94 2.75 -33.93 19.79
C THR A 94 2.61 -35.18 18.91
N ASP A 95 2.62 -36.36 19.52
CA ASP A 95 2.49 -37.65 18.84
C ASP A 95 1.02 -37.93 18.46
N SER A 96 0.07 -37.43 19.27
CA SER A 96 -1.37 -37.68 19.08
C SER A 96 -2.08 -36.67 18.17
N VAL A 97 -1.59 -35.42 18.08
CA VAL A 97 -2.29 -34.31 17.38
C VAL A 97 -2.57 -34.58 15.91
N SER A 98 -1.69 -35.31 15.22
CA SER A 98 -1.86 -35.63 13.79
C SER A 98 -3.12 -36.48 13.55
N ARG A 99 -3.41 -37.43 14.44
CA ARG A 99 -4.60 -38.28 14.38
C ARG A 99 -5.86 -37.48 14.70
N ILE A 100 -5.82 -36.65 15.75
CA ILE A 100 -6.96 -35.84 16.19
C ILE A 100 -7.31 -34.75 15.15
N SER A 101 -6.31 -34.08 14.58
CA SER A 101 -6.50 -33.04 13.55
C SER A 101 -7.03 -33.55 12.20
N ALA A 102 -7.02 -34.87 11.98
CA ALA A 102 -7.62 -35.52 10.81
C ALA A 102 -9.13 -35.79 10.99
N VAL A 103 -9.68 -35.68 12.21
CA VAL A 103 -11.10 -35.89 12.49
C VAL A 103 -11.93 -34.69 12.02
N ALA A 104 -12.94 -34.93 11.20
CA ALA A 104 -13.71 -33.88 10.52
C ALA A 104 -14.44 -32.93 11.49
N GLU A 105 -14.97 -33.49 12.56
CA GLU A 105 -15.74 -32.78 13.58
C GLU A 105 -14.86 -31.86 14.42
N VAL A 106 -13.63 -32.31 14.74
CA VAL A 106 -12.63 -31.48 15.42
C VAL A 106 -12.26 -30.29 14.55
N ARG A 107 -12.00 -30.51 13.26
CA ARG A 107 -11.69 -29.42 12.32
C ARG A 107 -12.84 -28.41 12.21
N SER A 108 -14.06 -28.91 12.04
CA SER A 108 -15.25 -28.07 11.89
C SER A 108 -15.47 -27.16 13.10
N PHE A 109 -15.30 -27.70 14.31
CA PHE A 109 -15.35 -26.92 15.56
C PHE A 109 -14.24 -25.87 15.61
N LEU A 110 -12.99 -26.27 15.33
CA LEU A 110 -11.84 -25.37 15.42
C LEU A 110 -11.85 -24.28 14.35
N PHE A 111 -12.38 -24.52 13.15
CA PHE A 111 -12.55 -23.48 12.13
C PHE A 111 -13.49 -22.37 12.61
N GLN A 112 -14.59 -22.71 13.28
CA GLN A 112 -15.49 -21.72 13.86
C GLN A 112 -14.80 -20.89 14.95
N LEU A 113 -14.03 -21.55 15.83
CA LEU A 113 -13.27 -20.87 16.86
C LEU A 113 -12.19 -19.94 16.27
N GLN A 114 -11.46 -20.40 15.26
CA GLN A 114 -10.44 -19.61 14.57
C GLN A 114 -11.03 -18.36 13.90
N ARG A 115 -12.12 -18.51 13.15
CA ARG A 115 -12.82 -17.37 12.53
C ARG A 115 -13.32 -16.37 13.56
N LYS A 116 -13.88 -16.85 14.67
CA LYS A 116 -14.31 -15.99 15.78
C LYS A 116 -13.15 -15.21 16.42
N ILE A 117 -11.95 -15.79 16.49
CA ILE A 117 -10.75 -15.09 16.98
C ILE A 117 -10.31 -14.02 15.96
N ILE A 118 -10.31 -14.35 14.67
CA ILE A 118 -9.98 -13.43 13.58
C ILE A 118 -10.92 -12.22 13.58
N GLU A 119 -12.23 -12.45 13.65
CA GLU A 119 -13.28 -11.42 13.63
C GLU A 119 -13.22 -10.46 14.84
N LYS A 120 -12.63 -10.89 15.97
CA LYS A 120 -12.45 -10.04 17.15
C LYS A 120 -11.30 -9.04 17.00
N SER A 121 -10.39 -9.25 16.06
CA SER A 121 -9.25 -8.36 15.88
C SER A 121 -9.69 -6.99 15.37
N THR A 122 -9.08 -5.92 15.89
CA THR A 122 -9.45 -4.53 15.55
C THR A 122 -8.42 -3.81 14.70
N LYS A 123 -7.16 -4.27 14.73
CA LYS A 123 -6.05 -3.67 13.97
C LYS A 123 -5.60 -4.58 12.83
N GLY A 124 -5.46 -5.86 13.12
CA GLY A 124 -5.02 -6.89 12.21
C GLY A 124 -4.57 -8.12 12.97
N ILE A 125 -4.53 -9.26 12.31
CA ILE A 125 -4.16 -10.55 12.87
C ILE A 125 -3.29 -11.35 11.90
N VAL A 126 -2.23 -11.95 12.42
CA VAL A 126 -1.42 -12.93 11.70
C VAL A 126 -1.82 -14.33 12.15
N VAL A 127 -2.32 -15.13 11.22
CA VAL A 127 -2.84 -16.46 11.48
C VAL A 127 -1.94 -17.48 10.80
N GLU A 128 -1.34 -18.37 11.58
CA GLU A 128 -0.50 -19.43 11.04
C GLU A 128 -1.16 -20.80 11.04
N GLY A 129 -0.84 -21.62 10.06
CA GLY A 129 -1.33 -22.98 9.99
C GLY A 129 -0.90 -23.74 8.74
N ARG A 130 -1.80 -24.59 8.26
CA ARG A 130 -1.59 -25.46 7.09
C ARG A 130 -2.65 -25.28 6.01
N ASP A 131 -3.81 -24.75 6.36
CA ASP A 131 -4.95 -24.56 5.48
C ASP A 131 -5.65 -23.22 5.75
N ILE A 132 -4.90 -22.23 6.26
CA ILE A 132 -5.44 -20.93 6.65
C ILE A 132 -5.92 -20.18 5.41
N GLY A 133 -5.02 -19.95 4.45
CA GLY A 133 -5.31 -19.21 3.22
C GLY A 133 -6.26 -19.94 2.27
N THR A 134 -6.48 -21.24 2.47
CA THR A 134 -7.40 -22.05 1.65
C THR A 134 -8.79 -22.22 2.27
N VAL A 135 -8.91 -22.30 3.60
CA VAL A 135 -10.16 -22.71 4.28
C VAL A 135 -10.57 -21.73 5.37
N VAL A 136 -9.66 -21.37 6.28
CA VAL A 136 -10.00 -20.60 7.48
C VAL A 136 -10.25 -19.13 7.15
N ALA A 137 -9.28 -18.52 6.46
CA ALA A 137 -9.24 -17.14 6.02
C ALA A 137 -8.95 -17.10 4.51
N SER A 138 -9.86 -17.66 3.72
CA SER A 138 -9.78 -17.70 2.26
C SER A 138 -9.89 -16.32 1.61
N ASP A 139 -10.31 -15.32 2.38
CA ASP A 139 -10.46 -13.91 2.03
C ASP A 139 -9.37 -13.02 2.67
N ALA A 140 -8.32 -13.62 3.27
CA ALA A 140 -7.23 -12.88 3.88
C ALA A 140 -6.56 -11.89 2.89
N ASP A 141 -6.28 -10.67 3.37
CA ASP A 141 -5.65 -9.59 2.58
C ASP A 141 -4.27 -9.99 2.02
N LEU A 142 -3.53 -10.80 2.78
CA LEU A 142 -2.28 -11.39 2.34
C LEU A 142 -2.19 -12.86 2.75
N LYS A 143 -1.99 -13.73 1.76
CA LYS A 143 -1.69 -15.15 1.95
C LYS A 143 -0.24 -15.43 1.59
N ILE A 144 0.49 -16.01 2.53
CA ILE A 144 1.88 -16.42 2.37
C ILE A 144 1.97 -17.93 2.47
N PHE A 145 2.70 -18.55 1.56
CA PHE A 145 3.14 -19.93 1.68
C PHE A 145 4.64 -19.96 1.97
N LEU A 146 5.01 -20.22 3.22
CA LEU A 146 6.39 -20.20 3.68
C LEU A 146 7.03 -21.58 3.48
N SER A 147 7.98 -21.65 2.55
CA SER A 147 8.71 -22.86 2.18
C SER A 147 10.17 -22.80 2.64
N ALA A 148 10.77 -23.96 2.88
CA ALA A 148 12.21 -24.11 3.14
C ALA A 148 12.63 -25.54 2.81
N ASP A 149 13.88 -25.73 2.39
CA ASP A 149 14.43 -27.07 2.14
C ASP A 149 14.49 -27.94 3.42
N LEU A 150 14.56 -29.26 3.23
CA LEU A 150 14.52 -30.21 4.37
C LEU A 150 15.71 -30.00 5.33
N ALA A 151 16.88 -29.61 4.81
CA ALA A 151 18.10 -29.43 5.57
C ALA A 151 18.01 -28.21 6.52
N ALA A 152 17.53 -27.07 6.02
CA ALA A 152 17.29 -25.87 6.80
C ALA A 152 16.20 -26.09 7.85
N ARG A 153 15.12 -26.79 7.50
CA ARG A 153 14.03 -27.13 8.43
C ARG A 153 14.51 -28.03 9.56
N SER A 154 15.30 -29.06 9.25
CA SER A 154 15.90 -29.97 10.23
C SER A 154 16.84 -29.22 11.18
N LYS A 155 17.72 -28.36 10.64
CA LYS A 155 18.64 -27.53 11.45
C LYS A 155 17.91 -26.58 12.40
N ARG A 156 16.85 -25.90 11.94
CA ARG A 156 16.03 -25.02 12.78
C ARG A 156 15.34 -25.80 13.88
N ARG A 157 14.76 -26.96 13.55
CA ARG A 157 14.08 -27.81 14.53
C ARG A 157 15.03 -28.30 15.62
N LYS A 158 16.27 -28.62 15.25
CA LYS A 158 17.33 -28.97 16.20
C LYS A 158 17.66 -27.82 17.15
N SER A 159 17.75 -26.59 16.64
CA SER A 159 17.96 -25.39 17.47
C SER A 159 16.82 -25.19 18.47
N GLU A 160 15.57 -25.34 18.04
CA GLU A 160 14.39 -25.24 18.93
C GLU A 160 14.39 -26.30 20.06
N LEU A 161 14.86 -27.52 19.75
CA LEU A 161 14.94 -28.62 20.73
C LEU A 161 16.14 -28.49 21.67
N ALA A 162 17.24 -27.90 21.19
CA ALA A 162 18.42 -27.59 22.00
C ALA A 162 18.11 -26.54 23.09
N ASP A 163 17.31 -25.53 22.76
CA ASP A 163 16.82 -24.54 23.73
C ASP A 163 15.89 -25.16 24.81
N LEU A 164 15.39 -26.38 24.57
CA LEU A 164 14.54 -27.15 25.47
C LEU A 164 15.29 -28.30 26.20
N ASN A 165 16.63 -28.38 26.12
CA ASN A 165 17.46 -29.44 26.73
C ASN A 165 17.12 -30.88 26.28
N LEU A 166 16.60 -31.07 25.07
CA LEU A 166 16.25 -32.37 24.50
C LEU A 166 17.22 -32.70 23.35
N LEU A 167 18.35 -33.34 23.65
CA LEU A 167 19.36 -33.73 22.67
C LEU A 167 19.36 -35.25 22.48
N GLU A 168 18.93 -35.74 21.31
CA GLU A 168 19.45 -36.97 20.69
C GLU A 168 19.01 -37.08 19.20
N ILE A 169 19.99 -37.34 18.32
CA ILE A 169 19.93 -37.92 16.94
C ILE A 169 19.43 -37.04 15.74
N ASP A 170 20.37 -36.64 14.87
CA ASP A 170 20.16 -35.86 13.61
C ASP A 170 19.36 -36.60 12.51
N GLN A 171 19.49 -37.93 12.42
CA GLN A 171 18.92 -38.72 11.32
C GLN A 171 17.44 -39.10 11.53
N GLU A 172 16.95 -39.11 12.77
CA GLU A 172 15.53 -39.38 13.06
C GLU A 172 14.65 -38.16 12.76
N ILE A 173 15.08 -36.95 13.12
CA ILE A 173 14.31 -35.71 12.95
C ILE A 173 13.93 -35.46 11.48
N SER A 174 14.84 -35.71 10.54
CA SER A 174 14.59 -35.46 9.12
C SER A 174 13.56 -36.45 8.54
N LYS A 175 13.63 -37.72 8.94
CA LYS A 175 12.64 -38.75 8.56
C LYS A 175 11.27 -38.50 9.18
N GLU A 176 11.23 -38.07 10.44
CA GLU A 176 9.98 -37.69 11.11
C GLU A 176 9.31 -36.49 10.44
N LEU A 177 10.08 -35.45 10.08
CA LEU A 177 9.55 -34.28 9.37
C LEU A 177 8.97 -34.67 8.00
N GLU A 178 9.67 -35.53 7.25
CA GLU A 178 9.23 -36.00 5.93
C GLU A 178 7.98 -36.89 6.02
N GLN A 179 7.92 -37.80 6.99
CA GLN A 179 6.72 -38.62 7.25
C GLN A 179 5.51 -37.74 7.64
N ARG A 180 5.73 -36.71 8.46
CA ARG A 180 4.67 -35.77 8.87
C ARG A 180 4.18 -34.95 7.68
N ASP A 181 5.06 -34.41 6.86
CA ASP A 181 4.69 -33.64 5.68
C ASP A 181 3.89 -34.48 4.68
N ASN A 182 4.28 -35.74 4.46
CA ASN A 182 3.52 -36.69 3.63
C ASN A 182 2.14 -36.97 4.25
N MET A 183 2.06 -37.19 5.55
CA MET A 183 0.79 -37.37 6.25
C MET A 183 -0.10 -36.13 6.24
N ASP A 184 0.47 -34.91 6.21
CA ASP A 184 -0.28 -33.65 6.20
C ASP A 184 -0.77 -33.27 4.79
N SER A 185 0.02 -33.57 3.75
CA SER A 185 -0.31 -33.30 2.35
C SER A 185 -1.26 -34.33 1.72
N SER A 186 -1.27 -35.58 2.20
CA SER A 186 -2.07 -36.68 1.64
C SER A 186 -3.45 -36.88 2.29
N ARG A 187 -3.88 -36.01 3.22
CA ARG A 187 -5.17 -36.18 3.92
C ARG A 187 -6.36 -35.95 3.00
N LYS A 188 -7.46 -36.68 3.27
CA LYS A 188 -8.74 -36.51 2.55
C LYS A 188 -9.43 -35.17 2.84
N ILE A 189 -9.20 -34.57 4.02
CA ILE A 189 -9.86 -33.32 4.45
C ILE A 189 -8.79 -32.29 4.75
N SER A 190 -8.91 -31.10 4.14
CA SER A 190 -7.99 -29.95 4.27
C SER A 190 -6.49 -30.33 4.25
N PRO A 191 -6.00 -30.95 3.15
CA PRO A 191 -4.57 -31.22 3.00
C PRO A 191 -3.78 -29.92 2.96
N LEU A 192 -2.51 -29.97 3.40
CA LEU A 192 -1.57 -28.86 3.18
C LEU A 192 -1.47 -28.58 1.68
N ARG A 193 -2.08 -27.48 1.24
CA ARG A 193 -2.07 -27.00 -0.14
C ARG A 193 -1.83 -25.49 -0.13
N GLN A 194 -1.04 -25.06 -1.10
CA GLN A 194 -0.88 -23.64 -1.38
C GLN A 194 -2.21 -23.12 -1.95
N ALA A 195 -2.69 -21.97 -1.43
CA ALA A 195 -3.80 -21.26 -2.04
C ALA A 195 -3.37 -20.63 -3.38
N ASP A 196 -4.27 -20.56 -4.35
CA ASP A 196 -3.95 -20.13 -5.72
C ASP A 196 -3.36 -18.70 -5.79
N ASP A 197 -3.75 -17.83 -4.86
CA ASP A 197 -3.31 -16.45 -4.72
C ASP A 197 -2.24 -16.24 -3.63
N ALA A 198 -1.72 -17.32 -3.03
CA ALA A 198 -0.67 -17.22 -2.01
C ALA A 198 0.70 -16.87 -2.62
N VAL A 199 1.38 -15.92 -1.99
CA VAL A 199 2.77 -15.58 -2.31
C VAL A 199 3.70 -16.62 -1.68
N VAL A 200 4.49 -17.30 -2.50
CA VAL A 200 5.49 -18.25 -2.02
C VAL A 200 6.72 -17.48 -1.52
N VAL A 201 7.10 -17.72 -0.27
CA VAL A 201 8.33 -17.19 0.33
C VAL A 201 9.26 -18.35 0.64
N ASP A 202 10.40 -18.42 -0.02
CA ASP A 202 11.45 -19.39 0.29
C ASP A 202 12.38 -18.82 1.36
N SER A 203 12.29 -19.36 2.58
CA SER A 203 13.12 -18.94 3.70
C SER A 203 14.41 -19.73 3.83
N THR A 204 14.77 -20.62 2.90
CA THR A 204 15.91 -21.55 3.03
C THR A 204 17.22 -20.84 3.40
N LEU A 205 17.51 -19.71 2.77
CA LEU A 205 18.73 -18.92 2.98
C LEU A 205 18.49 -17.61 3.73
N LEU A 206 17.26 -17.35 4.18
CA LEU A 206 16.89 -16.13 4.88
C LEU A 206 16.95 -16.33 6.40
N SER A 207 17.46 -15.31 7.09
CA SER A 207 17.25 -15.15 8.52
C SER A 207 15.79 -14.82 8.85
N LEU A 208 15.44 -14.87 10.14
CA LEU A 208 14.10 -14.49 10.60
C LEU A 208 13.80 -13.03 10.25
N ASP A 209 14.74 -12.12 10.52
CA ASP A 209 14.57 -10.69 10.27
C ASP A 209 14.42 -10.40 8.78
N GLU A 210 15.23 -11.03 7.92
CA GLU A 210 15.11 -10.90 6.46
C GLU A 210 13.78 -11.47 5.93
N THR A 211 13.30 -12.58 6.51
CA THR A 211 12.00 -13.17 6.13
C THR A 211 10.85 -12.24 6.52
N VAL A 212 10.90 -11.68 7.74
CA VAL A 212 9.91 -10.73 8.24
C VAL A 212 9.95 -9.46 7.40
N GLU A 213 11.11 -8.89 7.13
CA GLU A 213 11.28 -7.71 6.30
C GLU A 213 10.76 -7.94 4.87
N TYR A 214 11.00 -9.11 4.30
CA TYR A 214 10.49 -9.48 2.98
C TYR A 214 8.96 -9.46 2.94
N ILE A 215 8.30 -10.12 3.90
CA ILE A 215 6.83 -10.13 4.01
C ILE A 215 6.29 -8.73 4.33
N TRP A 216 6.99 -8.00 5.19
CA TRP A 216 6.65 -6.63 5.54
C TRP A 216 6.65 -5.69 4.32
N ASN A 217 7.64 -5.86 3.44
CA ASN A 217 7.72 -5.10 2.21
C ASN A 217 6.61 -5.48 1.22
N ILE A 218 6.12 -6.73 1.22
CA ILE A 218 4.93 -7.11 0.43
C ILE A 218 3.69 -6.37 0.96
N LEU A 219 3.49 -6.32 2.28
CA LEU A 219 2.38 -5.58 2.88
C LEU A 219 2.43 -4.09 2.48
N ARG A 220 3.61 -3.47 2.51
CA ARG A 220 3.81 -2.07 2.06
C ARG A 220 3.50 -1.89 0.57
N GLN A 221 4.05 -2.75 -0.28
CA GLN A 221 3.87 -2.65 -1.74
C GLN A 221 2.41 -2.84 -2.15
N ARG A 222 1.65 -3.64 -1.41
CA ARG A 222 0.21 -3.83 -1.61
C ARG A 222 -0.65 -2.73 -0.96
N GLY A 223 -0.04 -1.74 -0.31
CA GLY A 223 -0.76 -0.67 0.39
C GLY A 223 -1.52 -1.15 1.63
N LEU A 224 -1.32 -2.39 2.07
CA LEU A 224 -2.00 -2.98 3.22
C LEU A 224 -1.57 -2.32 4.53
N ILE A 225 -0.39 -1.69 4.56
CA ILE A 225 0.14 -0.93 5.69
C ILE A 225 0.69 0.41 5.21
N GLY A 226 0.31 1.51 5.88
CA GLY A 226 0.71 2.87 5.53
C GLY A 226 1.95 3.35 6.28
N ILE A 227 2.60 4.40 5.76
CA ILE A 227 3.62 5.15 6.50
C ILE A 227 2.88 6.15 7.42
N PRO A 228 3.22 6.24 8.72
CA PRO A 228 2.61 7.21 9.62
C PRO A 228 2.68 8.63 9.08
N THR A 229 1.59 9.38 9.15
CA THR A 229 1.51 10.74 8.61
C THR A 229 1.49 11.78 9.73
N VAL A 230 2.48 12.68 9.68
CA VAL A 230 2.62 13.86 10.55
C VAL A 230 2.19 15.09 9.77
N VAL A 231 1.18 15.81 10.27
CA VAL A 231 0.66 17.02 9.62
C VAL A 231 1.09 18.25 10.39
N ILE A 232 1.72 19.20 9.71
CA ILE A 232 2.20 20.44 10.32
C ILE A 232 1.20 21.56 10.03
N LEU A 233 0.64 22.14 11.10
CA LEU A 233 -0.35 23.21 11.08
C LEU A 233 0.15 24.45 11.80
N GLY A 234 -0.52 25.58 11.55
CA GLY A 234 -0.25 26.85 12.21
C GLY A 234 -0.46 28.03 11.28
N ARG A 235 -0.64 29.22 11.86
CA ARG A 235 -0.84 30.47 11.10
C ARG A 235 0.36 30.79 10.16
N PRO A 236 0.21 31.66 9.16
CA PRO A 236 1.34 32.10 8.34
C PRO A 236 2.49 32.68 9.17
N ASN A 237 3.73 32.53 8.69
CA ASN A 237 4.94 33.12 9.28
C ASN A 237 5.39 32.63 10.68
N VAL A 238 4.75 31.60 11.24
CA VAL A 238 5.23 30.93 12.48
C VAL A 238 6.50 30.08 12.28
N GLY A 239 6.94 29.88 11.05
CA GLY A 239 8.14 29.11 10.71
C GLY A 239 7.90 27.62 10.43
N LYS A 240 6.69 27.24 9.98
CA LYS A 240 6.36 25.86 9.54
C LYS A 240 7.36 25.31 8.52
N SER A 241 7.53 25.99 7.38
CA SER A 241 8.42 25.53 6.32
C SER A 241 9.90 25.50 6.76
N THR A 242 10.30 26.39 7.67
CA THR A 242 11.63 26.33 8.31
C THR A 242 11.79 25.07 9.15
N LEU A 243 10.74 24.68 9.89
CA LEU A 243 10.71 23.45 10.68
C LEU A 243 10.70 22.20 9.78
N VAL A 244 9.91 22.20 8.70
CA VAL A 244 9.89 21.11 7.71
C VAL A 244 11.29 20.89 7.13
N ASN A 245 11.92 21.95 6.62
CA ASN A 245 13.26 21.86 6.06
C ASN A 245 14.31 21.38 7.09
N ARG A 246 14.15 21.76 8.37
CA ARG A 246 15.01 21.27 9.45
C ARG A 246 14.86 19.77 9.66
N ILE A 247 13.63 19.28 9.66
CA ILE A 247 13.34 17.86 9.84
C ILE A 247 13.85 17.05 8.64
N LEU A 248 13.75 17.58 7.43
CA LEU A 248 14.24 16.91 6.21
C LEU A 248 15.76 16.90 6.11
N GLY A 249 16.42 17.96 6.60
CA GLY A 249 17.88 18.07 6.59
C GLY A 249 18.61 17.19 7.63
N SER A 250 17.89 16.50 8.53
CA SER A 250 18.52 15.76 9.62
C SER A 250 19.03 14.37 9.20
N LYS A 251 18.39 13.67 8.26
CA LYS A 251 18.93 12.49 7.54
C LYS A 251 18.21 12.29 6.20
N SER A 252 18.97 12.20 5.12
CA SER A 252 18.49 12.01 3.75
C SER A 252 18.08 10.56 3.45
N ALA A 253 16.89 10.40 2.87
CA ALA A 253 16.58 9.30 1.96
C ALA A 253 16.07 9.92 0.65
N ILE A 254 17.01 10.21 -0.25
CA ILE A 254 16.86 10.54 -1.69
C ILE A 254 15.65 11.42 -2.04
N ILE A 255 15.89 12.73 -2.00
CA ILE A 255 15.04 13.77 -2.57
C ILE A 255 15.36 13.83 -4.08
N GLU A 256 14.35 13.71 -4.94
CA GLU A 256 14.44 14.30 -6.29
C GLU A 256 14.14 15.79 -6.17
N ASP A 257 15.18 16.60 -6.38
CA ASP A 257 15.10 18.06 -6.38
C ASP A 257 14.36 18.57 -7.62
N SER A 258 13.37 19.43 -7.42
CA SER A 258 13.10 20.55 -8.31
C SER A 258 12.53 21.73 -7.50
N PRO A 259 13.33 22.78 -7.23
CA PRO A 259 12.85 23.98 -6.58
C PRO A 259 12.01 24.79 -7.55
N GLY A 260 10.71 24.94 -7.29
CA GLY A 260 9.86 25.81 -8.12
C GLY A 260 8.35 25.62 -8.10
N VAL A 261 7.77 24.73 -7.30
CA VAL A 261 6.32 24.43 -7.38
C VAL A 261 5.57 24.96 -6.15
N THR A 262 4.70 25.94 -6.40
CA THR A 262 3.76 26.48 -5.43
C THR A 262 2.65 25.48 -5.11
N ARG A 263 2.44 25.25 -3.81
CA ARG A 263 1.13 25.03 -3.13
C ARG A 263 0.21 23.94 -3.69
N ASP A 264 0.62 22.68 -3.54
CA ASP A 264 -0.28 21.55 -3.30
C ASP A 264 0.46 20.50 -2.45
N ARG A 265 -0.28 19.79 -1.58
CA ARG A 265 0.19 18.93 -0.47
C ARG A 265 1.56 18.27 -0.72
N VAL A 266 2.65 18.95 -0.34
CA VAL A 266 3.98 18.37 -0.48
C VAL A 266 4.19 17.40 0.67
N ARG A 267 4.19 16.11 0.32
CA ARG A 267 4.49 14.99 1.19
C ARG A 267 5.99 14.75 1.18
N TYR A 268 6.61 14.81 2.34
CA TYR A 268 8.02 14.52 2.48
C TYR A 268 8.20 13.29 3.35
N GLU A 269 8.74 12.22 2.79
CA GLU A 269 9.15 11.07 3.58
C GLU A 269 10.43 11.39 4.36
N THR A 270 10.47 10.99 5.62
CA THR A 270 11.66 11.12 6.47
C THR A 270 11.78 9.91 7.39
N GLU A 271 12.94 9.77 8.02
CA GLU A 271 13.24 8.73 8.97
C GLU A 271 13.94 9.31 10.20
N TRP A 272 13.48 8.93 11.38
CA TRP A 272 14.14 9.25 12.64
C TRP A 272 14.17 8.03 13.56
N ASN A 273 15.35 7.71 14.11
CA ASN A 273 15.57 6.51 14.95
C ASN A 273 14.99 5.20 14.37
N GLY A 274 15.16 4.97 13.06
CA GLY A 274 14.67 3.77 12.37
C GLY A 274 13.18 3.78 12.05
N LYS A 275 12.42 4.81 12.47
CA LYS A 275 11.01 4.96 12.17
C LYS A 275 10.82 5.90 11.00
N ARG A 276 10.24 5.37 9.92
CA ARG A 276 9.85 6.14 8.73
C ARG A 276 8.48 6.75 8.93
N PHE A 277 8.33 8.01 8.54
CA PHE A 277 7.05 8.72 8.56
C PHE A 277 6.99 9.77 7.46
N CYS A 278 5.79 10.19 7.08
CA CYS A 278 5.55 11.23 6.10
C CYS A 278 5.21 12.54 6.80
N ILE A 279 5.76 13.65 6.34
CA ILE A 279 5.43 15.00 6.78
C ILE A 279 4.62 15.69 5.69
N VAL A 280 3.48 16.26 6.08
CA VAL A 280 2.63 17.06 5.19
C VAL A 280 2.69 18.52 5.64
N ASP A 281 3.20 19.40 4.78
CA ASP A 281 3.09 20.85 4.96
C ASP A 281 1.76 21.32 4.37
N THR A 282 0.85 21.78 5.24
CA THR A 282 -0.51 22.21 4.84
C THR A 282 -0.56 23.64 4.30
N GLY A 283 0.57 24.35 4.25
CA GLY A 283 0.56 25.79 3.98
C GLY A 283 -0.07 26.56 5.15
N GLY A 284 -0.01 27.90 5.13
CA GLY A 284 -0.61 28.70 6.20
C GLY A 284 -2.14 28.61 6.21
N TRP A 285 -2.72 28.15 7.31
CA TRP A 285 -4.18 28.19 7.54
C TRP A 285 -4.63 29.63 7.85
N LEU A 286 -5.71 30.09 7.20
CA LEU A 286 -6.37 31.38 7.45
C LEU A 286 -7.89 31.15 7.48
N PRO A 287 -8.59 31.46 8.58
CA PRO A 287 -10.04 31.55 8.61
C PRO A 287 -10.46 33.02 8.48
N SER A 288 -10.42 33.61 7.29
CA SER A 288 -11.10 34.90 7.05
C SER A 288 -11.14 35.31 5.57
N GLY A 289 -12.28 35.06 4.90
CA GLY A 289 -12.68 35.76 3.66
C GLY A 289 -13.17 34.89 2.49
N GLU A 290 -13.84 35.53 1.52
CA GLU A 290 -14.58 34.89 0.42
C GLU A 290 -13.68 34.31 -0.70
N GLY A 291 -14.00 33.09 -1.15
CA GLY A 291 -13.62 32.55 -2.46
C GLY A 291 -12.39 31.64 -2.51
N ILE A 292 -11.19 32.18 -2.23
CA ILE A 292 -9.91 31.42 -2.31
C ILE A 292 -9.54 30.80 -0.96
N GLU A 293 -9.94 31.44 0.14
CA GLU A 293 -9.56 31.07 1.51
C GLU A 293 -10.36 29.88 2.05
N ILE A 294 -11.59 29.68 1.54
CA ILE A 294 -12.43 28.50 1.85
C ILE A 294 -11.74 27.19 1.43
N LYS A 295 -11.01 27.18 0.29
CA LYS A 295 -10.31 25.98 -0.20
C LYS A 295 -9.09 25.60 0.63
N ILE A 296 -8.42 26.58 1.25
CA ILE A 296 -7.28 26.35 2.15
C ILE A 296 -7.77 25.75 3.47
N ALA A 297 -8.96 26.18 3.93
CA ALA A 297 -9.62 25.59 5.10
C ALA A 297 -10.03 24.13 4.86
N ASP A 298 -10.66 23.81 3.73
CA ASP A 298 -11.08 22.42 3.41
C ASP A 298 -9.89 21.46 3.28
N ALA A 299 -8.80 21.90 2.63
CA ALA A 299 -7.58 21.09 2.47
C ALA A 299 -6.83 20.83 3.79
N ALA A 300 -6.82 21.82 4.69
CA ALA A 300 -6.28 21.69 6.03
C ALA A 300 -7.15 20.78 6.92
N THR A 301 -8.48 20.88 6.82
CA THR A 301 -9.44 20.02 7.54
C THR A 301 -9.28 18.56 7.13
N ALA A 302 -9.20 18.25 5.84
CA ALA A 302 -8.93 16.88 5.38
C ALA A 302 -7.58 16.34 5.93
N SER A 303 -6.54 17.18 5.92
CA SER A 303 -5.23 16.78 6.46
C SER A 303 -5.27 16.50 7.96
N ILE A 304 -6.09 17.23 8.74
CA ILE A 304 -6.31 16.96 10.17
C ILE A 304 -6.87 15.55 10.38
N TYR A 305 -7.86 15.14 9.60
CA TYR A 305 -8.46 13.81 9.73
C TYR A 305 -7.57 12.69 9.17
N ASP A 306 -6.64 12.99 8.27
CA ASP A 306 -5.69 12.00 7.74
C ASP A 306 -4.45 11.82 8.61
N ALA A 307 -4.21 12.74 9.55
CA ALA A 307 -3.04 12.72 10.40
C ALA A 307 -3.09 11.59 11.44
N ASP A 308 -1.98 10.87 11.58
CA ASP A 308 -1.70 10.04 12.75
C ASP A 308 -1.19 10.90 13.92
N LEU A 309 -0.54 12.02 13.60
CA LEU A 309 -0.07 13.03 14.55
C LEU A 309 -0.11 14.43 13.93
N ILE A 310 -0.57 15.41 14.69
CA ILE A 310 -0.62 16.82 14.27
C ILE A 310 0.39 17.64 15.07
N LEU A 311 1.21 18.43 14.38
CA LEU A 311 2.09 19.43 14.99
C LEU A 311 1.47 20.81 14.81
N LEU A 312 0.97 21.40 15.89
CA LEU A 312 0.51 22.78 15.90
C LEU A 312 1.68 23.71 16.21
N VAL A 313 2.15 24.45 15.20
CA VAL A 313 3.27 25.37 15.33
C VAL A 313 2.77 26.79 15.62
N VAL A 314 3.22 27.35 16.74
CA VAL A 314 2.94 28.72 17.18
C VAL A 314 4.26 29.50 17.31
N ASP A 315 4.23 30.79 17.01
CA ASP A 315 5.39 31.67 17.20
C ASP A 315 5.48 32.11 18.67
N ALA A 316 6.47 31.59 19.39
CA ALA A 316 6.65 31.85 20.82
C ALA A 316 6.95 33.32 21.15
N LYS A 317 7.52 34.09 20.21
CA LYS A 317 7.83 35.52 20.42
C LYS A 317 6.60 36.40 20.28
N VAL A 318 5.63 35.98 19.47
CA VAL A 318 4.38 36.69 19.23
C VAL A 318 3.30 36.29 20.24
N GLY A 319 3.35 35.05 20.74
CA GLY A 319 2.34 34.51 21.64
C GLY A 319 1.04 34.11 20.91
N ILE A 320 0.03 33.74 21.69
CA ILE A 320 -1.25 33.21 21.20
C ILE A 320 -2.05 34.30 20.46
N GLN A 321 -2.54 33.98 19.26
CA GLN A 321 -3.42 34.85 18.47
C GLN A 321 -4.83 34.24 18.31
N SER A 322 -5.80 35.04 17.85
CA SER A 322 -7.18 34.60 17.59
C SER A 322 -7.27 33.42 16.62
N ASP A 323 -6.41 33.42 15.60
CA ASP A 323 -6.37 32.36 14.59
C ASP A 323 -5.86 31.04 15.19
N ASP A 324 -4.94 31.11 16.17
CA ASP A 324 -4.46 29.91 16.86
C ASP A 324 -5.59 29.28 17.69
N LEU A 325 -6.41 30.10 18.36
CA LEU A 325 -7.57 29.63 19.13
C LEU A 325 -8.62 28.94 18.24
N ALA A 326 -8.90 29.51 17.06
CA ALA A 326 -9.83 28.90 16.11
C ALA A 326 -9.34 27.52 15.62
N LEU A 327 -8.03 27.37 15.41
CA LEU A 327 -7.44 26.07 15.04
C LEU A 327 -7.47 25.07 16.21
N VAL A 328 -7.24 25.53 17.44
CA VAL A 328 -7.35 24.68 18.65
C VAL A 328 -8.77 24.12 18.80
N ASP A 329 -9.81 24.93 18.58
CA ASP A 329 -11.20 24.47 18.66
C ASP A 329 -11.53 23.41 17.60
N LEU A 330 -10.97 23.55 16.40
CA LEU A 330 -11.09 22.54 15.34
C LEU A 330 -10.38 21.24 15.73
N LEU A 331 -9.16 21.35 16.25
CA LEU A 331 -8.35 20.20 16.65
C LEU A 331 -8.98 19.43 17.82
N ARG A 332 -9.58 20.12 18.80
CA ARG A 332 -10.32 19.48 19.89
C ARG A 332 -11.51 18.65 19.38
N LYS A 333 -12.19 19.09 18.33
CA LYS A 333 -13.30 18.34 17.71
C LYS A 333 -12.83 17.13 16.91
N SER A 334 -11.58 17.12 16.44
CA SER A 334 -11.05 16.05 15.59
C SER A 334 -10.69 14.76 16.34
N ASN A 335 -10.57 14.79 17.68
CA ASN A 335 -10.05 13.71 18.53
C ASN A 335 -8.66 13.17 18.11
N ARG A 336 -7.90 13.94 17.32
CA ARG A 336 -6.55 13.57 16.89
C ARG A 336 -5.51 13.96 17.92
N ARG A 337 -4.40 13.23 17.91
CA ARG A 337 -3.24 13.53 18.76
C ARG A 337 -2.56 14.79 18.23
N VAL A 338 -2.38 15.77 19.10
CA VAL A 338 -1.77 17.06 18.77
C VAL A 338 -0.57 17.29 19.68
N LEU A 339 0.54 17.72 19.10
CA LEU A 339 1.68 18.31 19.80
C LEU A 339 1.70 19.82 19.56
N LEU A 340 1.82 20.58 20.65
CA LEU A 340 1.96 22.03 20.59
C LEU A 340 3.45 22.39 20.50
N ILE A 341 3.83 23.13 19.46
CA ILE A 341 5.21 23.49 19.16
C ILE A 341 5.37 25.01 19.26
N GLY A 342 6.15 25.48 20.24
CA GLY A 342 6.55 26.88 20.36
C GLY A 342 7.82 27.14 19.57
N ASN A 343 7.71 27.67 18.35
CA ASN A 343 8.85 27.94 17.48
C ASN A 343 9.45 29.33 17.73
N LYS A 344 10.70 29.53 17.28
CA LYS A 344 11.52 30.75 17.44
C LYS A 344 12.01 31.00 18.86
N VAL A 345 12.14 29.95 19.67
CA VAL A 345 12.74 30.03 21.02
C VAL A 345 14.25 29.92 20.90
N ASP A 346 14.94 31.06 20.81
CA ASP A 346 16.38 31.10 20.54
C ASP A 346 17.23 31.09 21.83
N SER A 347 16.63 31.45 22.97
CA SER A 347 17.30 31.57 24.27
C SER A 347 16.43 31.11 25.44
N GLU A 348 17.02 30.82 26.61
CA GLU A 348 16.30 30.48 27.84
C GLU A 348 15.32 31.60 28.27
N ARG A 349 15.64 32.86 27.96
CA ARG A 349 14.75 33.99 28.23
C ARG A 349 13.49 33.95 27.34
N ASP A 350 13.63 33.52 26.09
CA ASP A 350 12.49 33.33 25.19
C ASP A 350 11.61 32.18 25.66
N GLU A 351 12.22 31.13 26.21
CA GLU A 351 11.55 29.96 26.76
C GLU A 351 10.64 30.33 27.95
N LEU A 352 11.14 31.17 28.86
CA LEU A 352 10.35 31.69 29.98
C LEU A 352 9.11 32.47 29.54
N ASN A 353 9.20 33.24 28.45
CA ASN A 353 8.07 33.98 27.90
C ASN A 353 7.08 33.07 27.15
N ALA A 354 7.58 31.97 26.60
CA ALA A 354 6.82 31.01 25.81
C ALA A 354 5.95 30.08 26.67
N HIS A 355 6.15 30.01 27.99
CA HIS A 355 5.25 29.27 28.91
C HIS A 355 3.78 29.72 28.85
N SER A 356 3.52 30.95 28.39
CA SER A 356 2.16 31.44 28.12
C SER A 356 1.38 30.58 27.12
N LEU A 357 2.05 29.82 26.25
CA LEU A 357 1.43 28.90 25.28
C LEU A 357 0.68 27.74 25.94
N TRP A 358 1.00 27.38 27.19
CA TRP A 358 0.30 26.33 27.94
C TRP A 358 -1.20 26.61 28.08
N ASN A 359 -1.58 27.88 28.05
CA ASN A 359 -2.98 28.33 28.14
C ASN A 359 -3.84 27.88 26.96
N LEU A 360 -3.24 27.40 25.85
CA LEU A 360 -3.97 26.77 24.74
C LEU A 360 -4.62 25.43 25.14
N GLY A 361 -4.19 24.80 26.23
CA GLY A 361 -4.80 23.58 26.75
C GLY A 361 -4.64 22.37 25.83
N LEU A 362 -3.51 22.28 25.12
CA LEU A 362 -3.14 21.16 24.24
C LEU A 362 -1.99 20.31 24.81
N GLY A 363 -1.68 20.48 26.10
CA GLY A 363 -0.55 19.84 26.78
C GLY A 363 0.68 20.75 26.86
N GLU A 364 1.80 20.17 27.29
CA GLU A 364 3.10 20.84 27.41
C GLU A 364 3.62 21.26 26.02
N PRO A 365 3.93 22.55 25.78
CA PRO A 365 4.52 23.00 24.54
C PRO A 365 5.98 22.56 24.44
N ILE A 366 6.36 21.98 23.30
CA ILE A 366 7.76 21.69 22.96
C ILE A 366 8.35 22.95 22.32
N PHE A 367 9.40 23.49 22.94
CA PHE A 367 10.07 24.69 22.46
C PHE A 367 11.18 24.37 21.46
N VAL A 368 11.13 25.01 20.30
CA VAL A 368 12.11 24.80 19.23
C VAL A 368 12.58 26.12 18.63
N SER A 369 13.80 26.12 18.11
CA SER A 369 14.24 27.12 17.13
C SER A 369 14.53 26.41 15.81
N ALA A 370 13.56 26.41 14.89
CA ALA A 370 13.75 25.80 13.58
C ALA A 370 14.94 26.43 12.80
N ALA A 371 15.16 27.74 12.98
CA ALA A 371 16.25 28.48 12.34
C ALA A 371 17.63 28.09 12.91
N HIS A 372 17.76 27.95 14.23
CA HIS A 372 19.04 27.68 14.90
C HIS A 372 19.25 26.20 15.27
N GLY A 373 18.24 25.34 15.07
CA GLY A 373 18.30 23.89 15.31
C GLY A 373 18.03 23.45 16.76
N ARG A 374 17.89 24.39 17.71
CA ARG A 374 17.62 24.09 19.14
C ARG A 374 16.29 23.33 19.30
N GLY A 375 16.29 22.26 20.10
CA GLY A 375 15.10 21.46 20.44
C GLY A 375 14.53 20.60 19.30
N SER A 376 15.13 20.61 18.11
CA SER A 376 14.60 19.87 16.96
C SER A 376 14.78 18.35 17.07
N GLY A 377 15.84 17.88 17.74
CA GLY A 377 16.04 16.46 18.05
C GLY A 377 15.03 15.94 19.07
N ASP A 378 14.86 16.67 20.18
CA ASP A 378 13.90 16.32 21.24
C ASP A 378 12.46 16.29 20.70
N LEU A 379 12.11 17.23 19.81
CA LEU A 379 10.85 17.20 19.07
C LEU A 379 10.69 15.90 18.26
N LEU A 380 11.72 15.49 17.51
CA LEU A 380 11.66 14.30 16.67
C LEU A 380 11.56 13.01 17.50
N ASP A 381 12.23 12.97 18.65
CA ASP A 381 12.13 11.85 19.59
C ASP A 381 10.70 11.70 20.13
N GLU A 382 10.06 12.80 20.55
CA GLU A 382 8.66 12.76 21.00
C GLU A 382 7.68 12.46 19.85
N VAL A 383 7.94 12.96 18.62
CA VAL A 383 7.16 12.61 17.43
C VAL A 383 7.18 11.10 17.17
N VAL A 384 8.37 10.50 17.09
CA VAL A 384 8.54 9.07 16.82
C VAL A 384 7.90 8.19 17.90
N LYS A 385 7.98 8.63 19.16
CA LYS A 385 7.36 7.97 20.32
C LYS A 385 5.83 8.00 20.28
N LEU A 386 5.24 9.10 19.79
CA LEU A 386 3.78 9.25 19.72
C LEU A 386 3.15 8.67 18.45
N LEU A 387 3.93 8.58 17.37
CA LEU A 387 3.48 7.98 16.13
C LEU A 387 3.12 6.51 16.33
N PRO A 388 2.09 5.99 15.66
CA PRO A 388 1.88 4.55 15.56
C PRO A 388 3.06 3.90 14.82
N GLU A 389 3.29 2.60 15.01
CA GLU A 389 4.38 1.89 14.30
C GLU A 389 4.19 1.93 12.78
N PHE A 390 2.93 1.93 12.33
CA PHE A 390 2.52 2.20 10.94
C PHE A 390 1.38 3.19 10.96
N GLY A 391 1.26 3.97 9.90
CA GLY A 391 0.08 4.82 9.74
C GLY A 391 -1.16 3.96 9.66
N GLY A 392 -2.33 4.58 9.77
CA GLY A 392 -3.53 3.92 9.28
C GLY A 392 -3.22 3.29 7.91
N ALA A 393 -3.59 2.03 7.72
CA ALA A 393 -3.72 1.51 6.36
C ALA A 393 -4.46 2.60 5.59
N TYR A 394 -3.96 2.98 4.42
CA TYR A 394 -4.90 3.41 3.41
C TYR A 394 -5.76 2.17 3.20
N VAL A 395 -6.83 2.06 3.97
CA VAL A 395 -8.06 1.55 3.42
C VAL A 395 -8.35 2.57 2.33
N SER A 396 -7.72 2.41 1.16
CA SER A 396 -8.41 2.84 -0.03
C SER A 396 -9.72 2.10 0.08
N ASP A 397 -10.80 2.82 0.34
CA ASP A 397 -12.13 2.26 0.19
C ASP A 397 -12.24 1.79 -1.26
N PHE A 398 -11.84 0.53 -1.46
CA PHE A 398 -12.06 -0.45 -2.51
C PHE A 398 -12.24 -0.01 -3.97
N ALA A 399 -11.84 1.21 -4.34
CA ALA A 399 -12.09 1.76 -5.66
C ALA A 399 -10.82 2.37 -6.26
N ARG A 400 -10.35 1.76 -7.36
CA ARG A 400 -9.23 2.28 -8.15
C ARG A 400 -9.56 3.70 -8.63
N ARG A 401 -8.59 4.61 -8.55
CA ARG A 401 -8.81 6.02 -8.87
C ARG A 401 -8.56 6.30 -10.35
N ILE A 402 -9.59 6.73 -11.05
CA ILE A 402 -9.57 7.04 -12.48
C ILE A 402 -9.82 8.53 -12.70
N ALA A 403 -8.96 9.20 -13.46
CA ALA A 403 -9.23 10.55 -13.96
C ALA A 403 -9.72 10.51 -15.40
N ILE A 404 -10.80 11.24 -15.70
CA ILE A 404 -11.27 11.47 -17.08
C ILE A 404 -10.87 12.89 -17.48
N VAL A 405 -9.86 13.02 -18.34
CA VAL A 405 -9.29 14.31 -18.75
C VAL A 405 -9.42 14.52 -20.26
N GLY A 406 -9.24 15.77 -20.70
CA GLY A 406 -9.40 16.17 -22.10
C GLY A 406 -10.03 17.53 -22.24
N LYS A 407 -10.01 18.08 -23.45
CA LYS A 407 -10.54 19.41 -23.76
C LYS A 407 -12.02 19.61 -23.43
N PRO A 408 -12.49 20.86 -23.31
CA PRO A 408 -13.92 21.16 -23.29
C PRO A 408 -14.68 20.48 -24.46
N ASN A 409 -15.92 20.05 -24.23
CA ASN A 409 -16.84 19.53 -25.26
C ASN A 409 -16.44 18.25 -26.02
N VAL A 410 -15.36 17.56 -25.63
CA VAL A 410 -14.97 16.24 -26.19
C VAL A 410 -15.86 15.09 -25.72
N GLY A 411 -16.78 15.35 -24.77
CA GLY A 411 -17.75 14.37 -24.28
C GLY A 411 -17.39 13.64 -22.98
N LYS A 412 -16.49 14.21 -22.16
CA LYS A 412 -16.15 13.68 -20.81
C LYS A 412 -17.38 13.46 -19.92
N SER A 413 -18.30 14.43 -19.88
CA SER A 413 -19.51 14.34 -19.04
C SER A 413 -20.48 13.27 -19.53
N SER A 414 -20.59 13.13 -20.85
CA SER A 414 -21.36 12.04 -21.45
C SER A 414 -20.76 10.68 -21.10
N LEU A 415 -19.43 10.57 -21.10
CA LEU A 415 -18.73 9.34 -20.74
C LEU A 415 -18.88 9.00 -19.25
N LEU A 416 -18.69 9.98 -18.36
CA LEU A 416 -18.90 9.81 -16.92
C LEU A 416 -20.35 9.41 -16.62
N ASN A 417 -21.34 10.08 -17.21
CA ASN A 417 -22.75 9.74 -17.03
C ASN A 417 -23.08 8.34 -17.56
N ALA A 418 -22.41 7.91 -18.63
CA ALA A 418 -22.58 6.55 -19.14
C ALA A 418 -22.09 5.53 -18.11
N PHE A 419 -20.92 5.73 -17.50
CA PHE A 419 -20.43 4.89 -16.40
C PHE A 419 -21.34 4.97 -15.17
N ALA A 420 -21.75 6.16 -14.74
CA ALA A 420 -22.61 6.38 -13.58
C ALA A 420 -24.06 5.90 -13.76
N GLY A 421 -24.43 5.43 -14.96
CA GLY A 421 -25.70 4.75 -15.24
C GLY A 421 -25.68 3.25 -14.89
N GLU A 422 -24.52 2.68 -14.57
CA GLU A 422 -24.40 1.42 -13.83
C GLU A 422 -24.67 1.66 -12.33
N THR A 423 -25.06 0.61 -11.60
CA THR A 423 -25.60 0.73 -10.24
C THR A 423 -24.70 1.61 -9.37
N ARG A 424 -25.24 2.70 -8.82
CA ARG A 424 -24.48 3.50 -7.87
C ARG A 424 -24.29 2.66 -6.61
N ALA A 425 -23.05 2.41 -6.23
CA ALA A 425 -22.76 1.87 -4.93
C ALA A 425 -23.33 2.84 -3.87
N LEU A 426 -24.33 2.38 -3.12
CA LEU A 426 -24.76 3.04 -1.88
C LEU A 426 -23.63 2.82 -0.89
N VAL A 427 -22.67 3.74 -0.88
CA VAL A 427 -21.57 3.67 0.09
C VAL A 427 -22.01 4.42 1.33
N ASP A 428 -22.26 3.67 2.41
CA ASP A 428 -22.68 4.18 3.70
C ASP A 428 -21.70 5.28 4.17
N ASP A 429 -22.23 6.46 4.55
CA ASP A 429 -21.46 7.63 4.99
C ASP A 429 -20.94 7.44 6.44
N ALA A 430 -20.27 6.31 6.69
CA ALA A 430 -19.66 6.00 7.97
C ALA A 430 -18.28 6.68 8.11
N GLU A 431 -18.03 7.26 9.30
CA GLU A 431 -16.79 7.93 9.67
C GLU A 431 -15.54 7.10 9.30
N GLY A 432 -14.79 7.59 8.30
CA GLY A 432 -13.58 6.92 7.83
C GLY A 432 -13.32 7.03 6.32
N THR A 433 -14.31 7.43 5.52
CA THR A 433 -14.11 7.61 4.08
C THR A 433 -13.56 9.00 3.77
N THR A 434 -12.33 9.10 3.25
CA THR A 434 -11.70 10.36 2.81
C THR A 434 -12.19 10.74 1.42
N ARG A 435 -13.47 11.07 1.30
CA ARG A 435 -14.01 11.57 0.03
C ARG A 435 -13.72 13.06 -0.09
N ASP A 436 -13.05 13.46 -1.17
CA ASP A 436 -13.29 14.80 -1.68
C ASP A 436 -14.78 14.86 -2.09
N PRO A 437 -15.56 15.89 -1.69
CA PRO A 437 -16.99 16.00 -2.02
C PRO A 437 -17.30 16.15 -3.52
N ILE A 438 -16.28 15.96 -4.36
CA ILE A 438 -16.23 16.17 -5.81
C ILE A 438 -15.95 14.85 -6.56
N ASP A 439 -15.54 13.78 -5.89
CA ASP A 439 -15.25 12.49 -6.52
C ASP A 439 -16.49 11.57 -6.52
N GLU A 440 -16.64 10.74 -7.57
CA GLU A 440 -17.78 9.84 -7.72
C GLU A 440 -17.36 8.38 -7.66
N VAL A 441 -17.98 7.61 -6.77
CA VAL A 441 -17.82 6.15 -6.73
C VAL A 441 -18.93 5.50 -7.54
N VAL A 442 -18.55 4.64 -8.48
CA VAL A 442 -19.45 3.90 -9.38
C VAL A 442 -19.14 2.41 -9.28
N GLU A 443 -20.17 1.58 -9.20
CA GLU A 443 -20.00 0.12 -9.28
C GLU A 443 -20.15 -0.32 -10.73
N ILE A 444 -19.10 -0.94 -11.27
CA ILE A 444 -19.05 -1.45 -12.65
C ILE A 444 -18.63 -2.91 -12.56
N ASP A 445 -19.43 -3.81 -13.13
CA ASP A 445 -19.20 -5.26 -13.11
C ASP A 445 -18.92 -5.84 -11.70
N GLY A 446 -19.58 -5.30 -10.68
CA GLY A 446 -19.42 -5.72 -9.28
C GLY A 446 -18.13 -5.23 -8.61
N LYS A 447 -17.40 -4.29 -9.24
CA LYS A 447 -16.22 -3.62 -8.70
C LYS A 447 -16.48 -2.13 -8.52
N SER A 448 -16.03 -1.56 -7.42
CA SER A 448 -16.11 -0.12 -7.18
C SER A 448 -14.97 0.60 -7.90
N TRP A 449 -15.27 1.75 -8.51
CA TRP A 449 -14.33 2.62 -9.19
C TRP A 449 -14.54 4.07 -8.74
N CYS A 450 -13.46 4.78 -8.46
CA CYS A 450 -13.51 6.16 -7.97
C CYS A 450 -13.07 7.10 -9.09
N PHE A 451 -14.00 7.89 -9.62
CA PHE A 451 -13.73 8.90 -10.63
C PHE A 451 -13.37 10.23 -9.98
N ILE A 452 -12.17 10.73 -10.27
CA ILE A 452 -11.59 11.93 -9.63
C ILE A 452 -12.02 13.21 -10.37
N ASP A 453 -12.28 14.28 -9.61
CA ASP A 453 -12.59 15.65 -10.09
C ASP A 453 -13.84 15.74 -11.00
N THR A 454 -14.96 15.10 -10.61
CA THR A 454 -16.18 15.06 -11.42
C THR A 454 -16.99 16.37 -11.44
N ALA A 455 -16.83 17.24 -10.43
CA ALA A 455 -17.56 18.52 -10.36
C ALA A 455 -17.18 19.47 -11.51
N GLY A 456 -15.94 19.40 -12.01
CA GLY A 456 -15.51 20.13 -13.21
C GLY A 456 -16.16 19.61 -14.49
N ILE A 457 -16.49 18.32 -14.54
CA ILE A 457 -17.19 17.66 -15.63
C ILE A 457 -18.68 18.04 -15.64
N ARG A 458 -19.33 18.18 -14.47
CA ARG A 458 -20.76 18.51 -14.34
C ARG A 458 -21.09 20.00 -14.50
N ARG A 459 -20.29 20.92 -13.91
CA ARG A 459 -20.55 22.38 -13.97
C ARG A 459 -20.52 22.98 -15.38
N ARG A 460 -19.83 22.35 -16.34
CA ARG A 460 -19.72 22.85 -17.73
C ARG A 460 -20.93 22.55 -18.62
N SER A 461 -22.00 21.95 -18.09
CA SER A 461 -23.28 21.84 -18.80
C SER A 461 -24.01 23.19 -18.93
N HIS A 462 -23.67 24.20 -18.11
CA HIS A 462 -24.47 25.44 -18.04
C HIS A 462 -23.72 26.79 -18.03
N GLN A 463 -22.39 26.85 -18.14
CA GLN A 463 -21.69 28.14 -18.25
C GLN A 463 -20.42 28.02 -19.09
N ALA A 464 -20.43 28.70 -20.24
CA ALA A 464 -19.24 29.06 -20.99
C ALA A 464 -18.60 30.31 -20.35
N ASP A 465 -17.29 30.44 -20.54
CA ASP A 465 -16.45 31.59 -20.21
C ASP A 465 -15.91 31.67 -18.77
N GLY A 466 -14.61 31.39 -18.63
CA GLY A 466 -13.88 31.58 -17.38
C GLY A 466 -12.54 30.86 -17.29
N ILE A 467 -11.55 31.37 -18.03
CA ILE A 467 -10.09 31.23 -17.83
C ILE A 467 -9.50 29.81 -18.01
N ASP A 468 -8.93 29.54 -19.20
CA ASP A 468 -8.24 28.31 -19.60
C ASP A 468 -7.13 27.84 -18.64
N TYR A 469 -6.51 28.77 -17.91
CA TYR A 469 -5.49 28.47 -16.90
C TYR A 469 -6.01 27.53 -15.80
N PHE A 470 -7.24 27.73 -15.31
CA PHE A 470 -7.84 26.90 -14.27
C PHE A 470 -8.28 25.52 -14.77
N ALA A 471 -8.42 25.34 -16.09
CA ALA A 471 -8.73 24.04 -16.68
C ALA A 471 -7.50 23.12 -16.71
N THR A 472 -6.32 23.70 -16.96
CA THR A 472 -5.04 22.98 -17.01
C THR A 472 -4.61 22.52 -15.62
N LEU A 473 -4.65 23.43 -14.63
CA LEU A 473 -4.30 23.10 -13.24
C LEU A 473 -5.22 22.02 -12.64
N ARG A 474 -6.51 21.99 -13.05
CA ARG A 474 -7.44 20.92 -12.63
C ARG A 474 -7.11 19.59 -13.28
N ALA A 475 -6.80 19.58 -14.57
CA ALA A 475 -6.39 18.36 -15.27
C ALA A 475 -5.12 17.76 -14.65
N GLU A 476 -4.14 18.60 -14.31
CA GLU A 476 -2.92 18.23 -13.58
C GLU A 476 -3.25 17.58 -12.23
N ARG A 477 -4.07 18.24 -11.41
CA ARG A 477 -4.49 17.71 -10.10
C ARG A 477 -5.24 16.38 -10.22
N ALA A 478 -6.13 16.25 -11.20
CA ALA A 478 -6.87 15.02 -11.44
C ALA A 478 -5.94 13.88 -11.87
N ILE A 479 -4.97 14.17 -12.76
CA ILE A 479 -3.94 13.22 -13.19
C ILE A 479 -3.12 12.75 -11.98
N ASP A 480 -2.60 13.67 -11.17
CA ASP A 480 -1.71 13.33 -10.06
C ASP A 480 -2.39 12.49 -8.97
N ASN A 481 -3.67 12.74 -8.71
CA ASN A 481 -4.46 12.00 -7.74
C ASN A 481 -5.01 10.65 -8.28
N SER A 482 -4.89 10.41 -9.59
CA SER A 482 -5.33 9.17 -10.22
C SER A 482 -4.24 8.09 -10.26
N GLU A 483 -4.68 6.85 -10.50
CA GLU A 483 -3.83 5.70 -10.82
C GLU A 483 -3.85 5.45 -12.33
N CYS A 484 -5.03 5.63 -12.94
CA CYS A 484 -5.23 5.58 -14.38
C CYS A 484 -5.88 6.85 -14.91
N VAL A 485 -5.39 7.34 -16.04
CA VAL A 485 -5.89 8.50 -16.76
C VAL A 485 -6.54 8.03 -18.06
N ILE A 486 -7.82 8.38 -18.25
CA ILE A 486 -8.53 8.23 -19.52
C ILE A 486 -8.52 9.60 -20.21
N ILE A 487 -7.70 9.75 -21.24
CA ILE A 487 -7.67 10.96 -22.07
C ILE A 487 -8.75 10.84 -23.15
N VAL A 488 -9.76 11.71 -23.09
CA VAL A 488 -10.85 11.75 -24.05
C VAL A 488 -10.54 12.75 -25.15
N ILE A 489 -10.45 12.27 -26.38
CA ILE A 489 -10.21 13.05 -27.59
C ILE A 489 -11.45 12.95 -28.49
N ASP A 490 -11.83 14.07 -29.10
CA ASP A 490 -12.88 14.08 -30.11
C ASP A 490 -12.34 13.61 -31.46
N ALA A 491 -12.70 12.40 -31.88
CA ALA A 491 -12.19 11.77 -33.10
C ALA A 491 -12.66 12.48 -34.39
N SER A 492 -13.73 13.27 -34.30
CA SER A 492 -14.26 14.03 -35.45
C SER A 492 -13.45 15.27 -35.78
N LEU A 493 -12.56 15.71 -34.88
CA LEU A 493 -11.75 16.92 -35.02
C LEU A 493 -10.26 16.58 -35.06
N THR A 494 -9.46 17.48 -35.64
CA THR A 494 -8.00 17.40 -35.63
C THR A 494 -7.44 17.60 -34.23
N MET A 495 -6.40 16.83 -33.89
CA MET A 495 -5.74 16.94 -32.60
C MET A 495 -5.14 18.32 -32.33
N THR A 496 -5.44 18.81 -31.14
CA THR A 496 -4.94 20.00 -30.46
C THR A 496 -3.50 19.99 -29.96
N GLU A 497 -2.77 21.12 -29.95
CA GLU A 497 -1.64 21.29 -29.00
C GLU A 497 -2.07 21.03 -27.54
N GLN A 498 -3.29 21.42 -27.17
CA GLN A 498 -3.81 21.16 -25.83
C GLN A 498 -4.05 19.66 -25.56
N ASP A 499 -4.40 18.87 -26.59
CA ASP A 499 -4.52 17.41 -26.42
C ASP A 499 -3.13 16.81 -26.15
N LEU A 500 -2.14 17.21 -26.95
CA LEU A 500 -0.75 16.77 -26.79
C LEU A 500 -0.17 17.14 -25.42
N ARG A 501 -0.47 18.35 -24.93
CA ARG A 501 -0.02 18.80 -23.61
C ARG A 501 -0.61 17.95 -22.49
N ILE A 502 -1.90 17.58 -22.56
CA ILE A 502 -2.53 16.71 -21.56
C ILE A 502 -1.95 15.30 -21.61
N ILE A 503 -1.64 14.80 -22.81
CA ILE A 503 -0.97 13.50 -23.00
C ILE A 503 0.42 13.49 -22.35
N SER A 504 1.26 14.48 -22.67
CA SER A 504 2.59 14.59 -22.08
C SER A 504 2.53 14.72 -20.56
N LEU A 505 1.58 15.49 -20.03
CA LEU A 505 1.39 15.61 -18.58
C LEU A 505 1.06 14.26 -17.92
N ALA A 506 0.17 13.46 -18.52
CA ALA A 506 -0.18 12.14 -17.98
C ALA A 506 1.00 11.16 -18.04
N GLU A 507 1.79 11.20 -19.11
CA GLU A 507 3.01 10.41 -19.28
C GLU A 507 4.08 10.80 -18.24
N ASP A 508 4.34 12.09 -18.07
CA ASP A 508 5.31 12.64 -17.12
C ASP A 508 4.95 12.28 -15.67
N SER A 509 3.66 12.38 -15.30
CA SER A 509 3.14 11.94 -14.00
C SER A 509 3.23 10.42 -13.78
N GLY A 510 3.62 9.65 -14.79
CA GLY A 510 3.91 8.22 -14.67
C GLY A 510 2.67 7.37 -14.39
N LYS A 511 1.48 7.83 -14.81
CA LYS A 511 0.21 7.14 -14.56
C LYS A 511 -0.09 6.11 -15.64
N ALA A 512 -0.92 5.11 -15.33
CA ALA A 512 -1.49 4.27 -16.38
C ALA A 512 -2.33 5.15 -17.32
N LEU A 513 -2.24 4.92 -18.63
CA LEU A 513 -2.80 5.82 -19.64
C LEU A 513 -3.65 5.06 -20.66
N LEU A 514 -4.86 5.56 -20.87
CA LEU A 514 -5.79 5.11 -21.89
C LEU A 514 -6.17 6.29 -22.80
N VAL A 515 -6.12 6.10 -24.11
CA VAL A 515 -6.58 7.10 -25.09
C VAL A 515 -7.96 6.71 -25.60
N CYS A 516 -8.96 7.50 -25.25
CA CYS A 516 -10.35 7.29 -25.59
C CYS A 516 -10.76 8.21 -26.74
N MET A 517 -10.93 7.65 -27.94
CA MET A 517 -11.38 8.36 -29.14
C MET A 517 -12.91 8.40 -29.17
N ASN A 518 -13.49 9.50 -28.70
CA ASN A 518 -14.94 9.67 -28.56
C ASN A 518 -15.58 10.28 -29.82
N LYS A 519 -16.91 10.20 -29.91
CA LYS A 519 -17.75 10.63 -31.05
C LYS A 519 -17.49 9.83 -32.33
N TRP A 520 -17.14 8.55 -32.17
CA TRP A 520 -16.85 7.68 -33.32
C TRP A 520 -18.05 7.49 -34.27
N ASP A 521 -19.28 7.74 -33.79
CA ASP A 521 -20.52 7.66 -34.57
C ASP A 521 -20.58 8.64 -35.75
N ILE A 522 -19.82 9.74 -35.70
CA ILE A 522 -19.79 10.77 -36.76
C ILE A 522 -18.48 10.78 -37.56
N VAL A 523 -17.61 9.78 -37.38
CA VAL A 523 -16.33 9.67 -38.08
C VAL A 523 -16.48 8.87 -39.38
N ASP A 524 -16.36 9.57 -40.51
CA ASP A 524 -16.39 8.99 -41.85
C ASP A 524 -15.06 8.35 -42.30
N GLN A 525 -15.02 7.78 -43.50
CA GLN A 525 -13.85 7.07 -44.01
C GLN A 525 -12.65 7.99 -44.27
N GLU A 526 -12.88 9.23 -44.72
CA GLU A 526 -11.81 10.19 -44.98
C GLU A 526 -11.19 10.66 -43.66
N ARG A 527 -12.00 10.97 -42.66
CA ARG A 527 -11.53 11.37 -41.33
C ARG A 527 -10.74 10.24 -40.65
N ARG A 528 -11.13 8.97 -40.82
CA ARG A 528 -10.35 7.83 -40.29
C ARG A 528 -8.92 7.82 -40.82
N LEU A 529 -8.75 7.97 -42.13
CA LEU A 529 -7.42 7.99 -42.77
C LEU A 529 -6.58 9.18 -42.30
N GLN A 530 -7.21 10.33 -42.06
CA GLN A 530 -6.52 11.50 -41.51
C GLN A 530 -6.12 11.27 -40.05
N LEU A 531 -7.03 10.73 -39.24
CA LEU A 531 -6.80 10.46 -37.83
C LEU A 531 -5.66 9.45 -37.64
N ASP A 532 -5.62 8.36 -38.42
CA ASP A 532 -4.52 7.39 -38.37
C ASP A 532 -3.15 8.05 -38.59
N ARG A 533 -3.06 8.96 -39.58
CA ARG A 533 -1.83 9.73 -39.84
C ARG A 533 -1.50 10.75 -38.75
N GLU A 534 -2.51 11.38 -38.15
CA GLU A 534 -2.33 12.28 -37.01
C GLU A 534 -1.79 11.51 -35.80
N MET A 535 -2.32 10.32 -35.56
CA MET A 535 -1.91 9.46 -34.44
C MET A 535 -0.46 8.98 -34.60
N ASP A 536 -0.08 8.49 -35.78
CA ASP A 536 1.30 8.04 -36.03
C ASP A 536 2.32 9.18 -35.84
N ARG A 537 1.93 10.43 -36.10
CA ARG A 537 2.80 11.60 -35.93
C ARG A 537 2.83 12.14 -34.51
N ASN A 538 1.68 12.18 -33.86
CA ASN A 538 1.49 12.96 -32.63
C ASN A 538 1.50 12.09 -31.36
N LEU A 539 1.29 10.78 -31.48
CA LEU A 539 1.19 9.86 -30.35
C LEU A 539 2.36 8.87 -30.28
N ASP A 540 3.43 9.07 -31.05
CA ASP A 540 4.61 8.18 -31.05
C ASP A 540 5.19 7.99 -29.64
N GLN A 541 5.24 9.06 -28.83
CA GLN A 541 5.68 9.03 -27.43
C GLN A 541 4.83 8.11 -26.54
N VAL A 542 3.53 8.02 -26.80
CA VAL A 542 2.57 7.18 -26.04
C VAL A 542 2.03 6.02 -26.89
N GLY A 543 2.81 5.51 -27.84
CA GLY A 543 2.39 4.40 -28.70
C GLY A 543 2.01 3.11 -27.93
N TRP A 544 2.47 3.02 -26.68
CA TRP A 544 2.16 1.96 -25.72
C TRP A 544 0.80 2.11 -25.01
N ALA A 545 0.19 3.30 -25.07
CA ALA A 545 -1.13 3.54 -24.49
C ALA A 545 -2.21 2.82 -25.30
N GLU A 546 -3.12 2.13 -24.63
CA GLU A 546 -4.21 1.44 -25.32
C GLU A 546 -5.20 2.47 -25.90
N ARG A 547 -5.73 2.17 -27.08
CA ARG A 547 -6.61 3.07 -27.83
C ARG A 547 -7.98 2.47 -27.97
N ILE A 548 -9.01 3.16 -27.46
CA ILE A 548 -10.38 2.68 -27.49
C ILE A 548 -11.25 3.70 -28.19
N ASN A 549 -11.89 3.28 -29.28
CA ASN A 549 -12.84 4.10 -30.02
C ASN A 549 -14.23 3.89 -29.44
N VAL A 550 -14.89 4.99 -29.06
CA VAL A 550 -16.21 4.96 -28.41
C VAL A 550 -17.15 6.01 -28.96
N SER A 551 -18.43 5.83 -28.71
CA SER A 551 -19.42 6.90 -28.84
C SER A 551 -20.22 6.99 -27.55
N ALA A 552 -19.87 7.95 -26.70
CA ALA A 552 -20.58 8.19 -25.44
C ALA A 552 -22.07 8.51 -25.64
N LYS A 553 -22.45 9.03 -26.81
CA LYS A 553 -23.84 9.35 -27.16
C LYS A 553 -24.68 8.10 -27.48
N THR A 554 -24.10 7.14 -28.21
CA THR A 554 -24.82 5.92 -28.63
C THR A 554 -24.57 4.74 -27.71
N GLY A 555 -23.55 4.82 -26.84
CA GLY A 555 -23.09 3.72 -25.99
C GLY A 555 -22.16 2.73 -26.70
N TRP A 556 -21.83 2.96 -27.98
CA TRP A 556 -20.99 2.04 -28.76
C TRP A 556 -19.58 1.90 -28.15
N HIS A 557 -19.16 0.64 -27.91
CA HIS A 557 -17.85 0.22 -27.37
C HIS A 557 -17.46 0.74 -25.99
N ARG A 558 -18.41 1.28 -25.21
CA ARG A 558 -18.20 1.69 -23.82
C ARG A 558 -17.67 0.55 -22.94
N ASP A 559 -18.21 -0.66 -23.15
CA ASP A 559 -17.91 -1.89 -22.42
C ASP A 559 -16.43 -2.28 -22.47
N ARG A 560 -15.67 -1.73 -23.43
CA ARG A 560 -14.24 -2.01 -23.59
C ARG A 560 -13.33 -1.14 -22.72
N LEU A 561 -13.84 -0.03 -22.17
CA LEU A 561 -13.02 0.94 -21.44
C LEU A 561 -12.51 0.38 -20.12
N ILE A 562 -13.38 -0.22 -19.29
CA ILE A 562 -12.99 -0.75 -17.98
C ILE A 562 -12.01 -1.92 -18.10
N PRO A 563 -12.23 -2.93 -18.97
CA PRO A 563 -11.23 -3.96 -19.21
C PRO A 563 -9.86 -3.41 -19.67
N ALA A 564 -9.85 -2.31 -20.43
CA ALA A 564 -8.61 -1.65 -20.84
C ALA A 564 -7.92 -0.93 -19.67
N VAL A 565 -8.69 -0.27 -18.79
CA VAL A 565 -8.18 0.30 -17.55
C VAL A 565 -7.56 -0.78 -16.67
N GLU A 566 -8.22 -1.93 -16.51
CA GLU A 566 -7.69 -3.05 -15.73
C GLU A 566 -6.35 -3.57 -16.29
N ARG A 567 -6.26 -3.78 -17.61
CA ARG A 567 -4.99 -4.16 -18.26
C ARG A 567 -3.90 -3.11 -18.02
N ALA A 568 -4.25 -1.84 -18.13
CA ALA A 568 -3.32 -0.74 -17.90
C ALA A 568 -2.81 -0.71 -16.46
N LEU A 569 -3.70 -0.87 -15.47
CA LEU A 569 -3.33 -0.92 -14.06
C LEU A 569 -2.50 -2.16 -13.71
N GLN A 570 -2.83 -3.32 -14.30
CA GLN A 570 -2.06 -4.54 -14.13
C GLN A 570 -0.62 -4.38 -14.66
N GLY A 571 -0.46 -3.78 -15.84
CA GLY A 571 0.85 -3.42 -16.37
C GLY A 571 1.60 -2.45 -15.44
N TRP A 572 0.89 -1.45 -14.92
CA TRP A 572 1.44 -0.39 -14.08
C TRP A 572 2.01 -0.92 -12.75
N GLU A 573 1.44 -1.99 -12.23
CA GLU A 573 1.85 -2.64 -10.99
C GLU A 573 2.81 -3.82 -11.21
N THR A 574 3.13 -4.16 -12.46
CA THR A 574 3.91 -5.35 -12.79
C THR A 574 5.33 -5.28 -12.22
N ARG A 575 5.68 -6.30 -11.43
CA ARG A 575 7.04 -6.51 -10.87
C ARG A 575 7.73 -7.68 -11.56
N ILE A 576 8.91 -7.43 -12.11
CA ILE A 576 9.81 -8.44 -12.68
C ILE A 576 10.89 -8.77 -11.64
N PRO A 577 11.04 -10.05 -11.23
CA PRO A 577 12.15 -10.47 -10.37
C PRO A 577 13.51 -10.14 -10.99
N THR A 578 14.44 -9.62 -10.17
CA THR A 578 15.77 -9.17 -10.63
C THR A 578 16.52 -10.26 -11.40
N ALA A 579 16.43 -11.53 -11.00
CA ALA A 579 17.05 -12.63 -11.71
C ALA A 579 16.49 -12.79 -13.14
N LYS A 580 15.17 -12.75 -13.30
CA LYS A 580 14.48 -12.85 -14.61
C LYS A 580 14.83 -11.65 -15.49
N LEU A 581 14.85 -10.45 -14.93
CA LEU A 581 15.24 -9.23 -15.65
C LEU A 581 16.68 -9.30 -16.18
N ASN A 582 17.63 -9.79 -15.36
CA ASN A 582 19.03 -9.90 -15.78
C ASN A 582 19.25 -11.02 -16.81
N ALA A 583 18.52 -12.13 -16.70
CA ALA A 583 18.53 -13.19 -17.73
C ALA A 583 18.05 -12.64 -19.08
N PHE A 584 16.90 -11.94 -19.08
CA PHE A 584 16.37 -11.26 -20.26
C PHE A 584 17.37 -10.25 -20.86
N LEU A 585 17.97 -9.40 -20.03
CA LEU A 585 18.96 -8.43 -20.52
C LEU A 585 20.18 -9.12 -21.13
N GLY A 586 20.65 -10.22 -20.53
CA GLY A 586 21.74 -11.03 -21.06
C GLY A 586 21.43 -11.57 -22.46
N GLU A 587 20.21 -12.05 -22.67
CA GLU A 587 19.74 -12.56 -23.97
C GLU A 587 19.71 -11.46 -25.04
N ILE A 588 19.04 -10.33 -24.77
CA ILE A 588 18.91 -9.26 -25.77
C ILE A 588 20.26 -8.60 -26.07
N VAL A 589 21.15 -8.46 -25.08
CA VAL A 589 22.50 -7.92 -25.27
C VAL A 589 23.38 -8.89 -26.03
N GLY A 590 23.23 -10.20 -25.81
CA GLY A 590 23.92 -11.22 -26.58
C GLY A 590 23.53 -11.22 -28.06
N ALA A 591 22.24 -11.02 -28.35
CA ALA A 591 21.71 -10.98 -29.72
C ALA A 591 21.99 -9.65 -30.44
N ASN A 592 21.81 -8.52 -29.75
CA ASN A 592 22.00 -7.18 -30.30
C ASN A 592 22.79 -6.31 -29.30
N PRO A 593 24.13 -6.36 -29.32
CA PRO A 593 24.94 -5.66 -28.34
C PRO A 593 24.86 -4.11 -28.44
N PRO A 594 25.11 -3.37 -27.34
CA PRO A 594 25.17 -1.91 -27.38
C PRO A 594 26.20 -1.40 -28.39
N PRO A 595 25.91 -0.30 -29.13
CA PRO A 595 26.84 0.24 -30.11
C PRO A 595 28.13 0.77 -29.45
N VAL A 596 29.26 0.64 -30.17
CA VAL A 596 30.57 1.07 -29.68
C VAL A 596 30.66 2.60 -29.72
N ARG A 597 31.13 3.22 -28.63
CA ARG A 597 31.42 4.66 -28.55
C ARG A 597 32.86 4.89 -28.10
N SER A 598 33.55 5.84 -28.73
CA SER A 598 34.91 6.24 -28.34
C SER A 598 35.90 5.06 -28.18
N GLY A 599 35.75 4.02 -29.00
CA GLY A 599 36.63 2.84 -29.01
C GLY A 599 36.35 1.79 -27.95
N LYS A 600 35.34 1.95 -27.08
CA LYS A 600 34.92 0.93 -26.11
C LYS A 600 33.42 0.67 -26.16
N GLN A 601 33.05 -0.59 -26.03
CA GLN A 601 31.66 -0.99 -26.00
C GLN A 601 31.11 -0.86 -24.56
N PRO A 602 29.98 -0.16 -24.33
CA PRO A 602 29.36 -0.12 -23.01
C PRO A 602 28.87 -1.53 -22.65
N LYS A 603 29.23 -2.00 -21.46
CA LYS A 603 28.76 -3.27 -20.90
C LYS A 603 27.63 -2.99 -19.93
N ILE A 604 26.49 -3.64 -20.15
CA ILE A 604 25.43 -3.73 -19.13
C ILE A 604 25.89 -4.77 -18.11
N LEU A 605 26.05 -4.35 -16.86
CA LEU A 605 26.53 -5.20 -15.78
C LEU A 605 25.38 -5.98 -15.16
N PHE A 606 24.32 -5.26 -14.78
CA PHE A 606 23.08 -5.80 -14.26
C PHE A 606 22.01 -4.70 -14.27
N ALA A 607 20.75 -5.07 -14.12
CA ALA A 607 19.66 -4.14 -13.86
C ALA A 607 18.79 -4.60 -12.70
N THR A 608 18.03 -3.65 -12.15
CA THR A 608 16.99 -3.92 -11.15
C THR A 608 15.76 -3.09 -11.48
N GLN A 609 14.59 -3.59 -11.08
CA GLN A 609 13.38 -2.77 -11.03
C GLN A 609 13.31 -2.13 -9.64
N ALA A 610 13.51 -0.82 -9.58
CA ALA A 610 13.54 -0.03 -8.35
C ALA A 610 12.13 0.32 -7.83
N GLY A 611 11.14 0.40 -8.72
CA GLY A 611 9.77 0.76 -8.37
C GLY A 611 8.72 0.13 -9.30
N ILE A 612 7.50 0.10 -8.80
CA ILE A 612 6.26 -0.15 -9.57
C ILE A 612 5.41 1.11 -9.49
N ALA A 613 4.38 1.21 -10.32
CA ALA A 613 3.43 2.32 -10.31
C ALA A 613 4.08 3.73 -10.48
N PRO A 614 4.88 3.97 -11.53
CA PRO A 614 5.11 3.10 -12.70
C PRO A 614 6.34 2.18 -12.59
N PRO A 615 6.42 1.11 -13.41
CA PRO A 615 7.59 0.24 -13.49
C PRO A 615 8.85 1.04 -13.83
N THR A 616 9.78 1.07 -12.86
CA THR A 616 11.01 1.86 -12.94
C THR A 616 12.23 0.96 -12.90
N PHE A 617 12.98 0.93 -13.99
CA PHE A 617 14.17 0.13 -14.20
C PHE A 617 15.44 0.98 -14.05
N ILE A 618 16.41 0.46 -13.31
CA ILE A 618 17.76 1.03 -13.20
C ILE A 618 18.74 0.04 -13.82
N ILE A 619 19.38 0.46 -14.91
CA ILE A 619 20.40 -0.32 -15.61
C ILE A 619 21.77 0.18 -15.17
N PHE A 620 22.60 -0.71 -14.63
CA PHE A 620 23.98 -0.41 -14.29
C PHE A 620 24.89 -0.78 -15.45
N ALA A 621 25.61 0.20 -15.98
CA ALA A 621 26.47 0.03 -17.14
C ALA A 621 27.87 0.58 -16.89
N SER A 622 28.86 0.02 -17.60
CA SER A 622 30.25 0.49 -17.53
C SER A 622 30.47 1.85 -18.18
N ASP A 623 29.59 2.23 -19.11
CA ASP A 623 29.64 3.49 -19.85
C ASP A 623 28.22 3.89 -20.29
N PHE A 624 28.08 5.08 -20.87
CA PHE A 624 26.80 5.65 -21.28
C PHE A 624 26.13 4.80 -22.36
N ILE A 625 24.83 4.53 -22.18
CA ILE A 625 23.98 3.87 -23.16
C ILE A 625 23.16 4.94 -23.89
N GLU A 626 23.25 4.97 -25.22
CA GLU A 626 22.55 5.96 -26.06
C GLU A 626 21.03 5.77 -26.02
N PRO A 627 20.23 6.86 -26.13
CA PRO A 627 18.77 6.80 -26.12
C PRO A 627 18.15 5.78 -27.10
N PRO A 628 18.62 5.60 -28.35
CA PRO A 628 18.08 4.58 -29.26
C PRO A 628 18.19 3.16 -28.70
N TYR A 629 19.29 2.83 -28.03
CA TYR A 629 19.45 1.52 -27.42
C TYR A 629 18.58 1.36 -26.16
N ARG A 630 18.34 2.44 -25.42
CA ARG A 630 17.36 2.42 -24.31
C ARG A 630 15.94 2.16 -24.81
N ARG A 631 15.54 2.78 -25.93
CA ARG A 631 14.24 2.50 -26.59
C ARG A 631 14.15 1.06 -27.08
N PHE A 632 15.25 0.49 -27.58
CA PHE A 632 15.32 -0.93 -27.93
C PHE A 632 15.06 -1.83 -26.71
N ILE A 633 15.71 -1.54 -25.58
CA ILE A 633 15.46 -2.28 -24.33
C ILE A 633 14.00 -2.12 -23.89
N GLU A 634 13.46 -0.90 -23.94
CA GLU A 634 12.05 -0.65 -23.61
C GLU A 634 11.10 -1.46 -24.49
N ALA A 635 11.30 -1.43 -25.81
CA ALA A 635 10.48 -2.19 -26.76
C ALA A 635 10.51 -3.69 -26.46
N ARG A 636 11.69 -4.24 -26.15
CA ARG A 636 11.83 -5.66 -25.78
C ARG A 636 11.21 -5.98 -24.42
N LEU A 637 11.30 -5.07 -23.45
CA LEU A 637 10.60 -5.24 -22.17
C LEU A 637 9.09 -5.32 -22.38
N ARG A 638 8.55 -4.50 -23.29
CA ARG A 638 7.12 -4.52 -23.63
C ARG A 638 6.70 -5.80 -24.34
N GLU A 639 7.52 -6.30 -25.26
CA GLU A 639 7.28 -7.54 -25.99
C GLU A 639 7.23 -8.77 -25.07
N ASP A 640 8.20 -8.90 -24.16
CA ASP A 640 8.34 -10.11 -23.32
C ASP A 640 7.50 -10.09 -22.05
N PHE A 641 7.24 -8.91 -21.48
CA PHE A 641 6.60 -8.76 -20.17
C PHE A 641 5.27 -7.99 -20.20
N GLY A 642 4.86 -7.43 -21.33
CA GLY A 642 3.59 -6.71 -21.47
C GLY A 642 3.70 -5.21 -21.21
N PHE A 643 2.99 -4.66 -20.22
CA PHE A 643 2.88 -3.20 -19.96
C PHE A 643 1.98 -2.41 -20.93
N ALA A 644 0.91 -3.04 -21.44
CA ALA A 644 -0.14 -2.32 -22.15
C ALA A 644 -0.66 -1.17 -21.28
N GLY A 645 -0.83 0.04 -21.86
CA GLY A 645 -1.37 1.19 -21.11
C GLY A 645 -0.47 1.72 -20.00
N THR A 646 0.82 1.32 -19.94
CA THR A 646 1.73 1.66 -18.84
C THR A 646 3.01 2.35 -19.33
N PRO A 647 3.40 3.51 -18.75
CA PRO A 647 4.69 4.12 -19.01
C PRO A 647 5.82 3.34 -18.31
N LEU A 648 6.97 3.19 -18.97
CA LEU A 648 8.16 2.58 -18.38
C LEU A 648 9.23 3.63 -18.13
N ARG A 649 9.80 3.66 -16.93
CA ARG A 649 10.91 4.56 -16.59
C ARG A 649 12.22 3.77 -16.64
N ILE A 650 13.10 4.08 -17.61
CA ILE A 650 14.41 3.44 -17.71
C ILE A 650 15.52 4.46 -17.44
N SER A 651 16.21 4.28 -16.32
CA SER A 651 17.39 5.06 -15.94
C SER A 651 18.66 4.23 -16.10
N VAL A 652 19.77 4.90 -16.48
CA VAL A 652 21.08 4.26 -16.61
C VAL A 652 22.03 4.88 -15.60
N ARG A 653 22.64 4.06 -14.74
CA ARG A 653 23.66 4.48 -13.78
C ARG A 653 25.02 3.92 -14.18
N LEU A 654 26.02 4.79 -14.20
CA LEU A 654 27.39 4.39 -14.47
C LEU A 654 28.00 3.75 -13.24
N ARG A 655 28.57 2.56 -13.41
CA ARG A 655 29.32 1.87 -12.36
C ARG A 655 30.69 1.51 -12.92
N LYS A 656 31.73 2.11 -12.33
CA LYS A 656 33.13 1.86 -12.68
C LYS A 656 33.61 0.52 -12.13
#